data_AF-A0A1U7M7F3-F1
#
_entry.id   AF-A0A1U7M7F3-F1
#
_cell.length_a   1.000
_cell.length_b   1.000
_cell.length_c   1.000
_cell.angle_alpha   90.00
_cell.angle_beta   90.00
_cell.angle_gamma   90.00
#
_symmetry.space_group_name_H-M   'P 1'
#
loop_
_entity.id
_entity.type
_entity.pdbx_description
1 polymer ?
#
loop_
_entity_poly.entity_id
_entity_poly.type
_entity_poly.pdbx_seq_one_letter_code
_entity_poly.pdbx_strand_id
1 'polypeptide(L)'
;MDIREKLKNDILIFDGAMGTMIQNLGLKMGELPESLNLNSPEKIIEIHKKYIESGANVITTNTFGVNEIKLKESSYTVEELIHSGVRNAKKAIEDKDVYIALDVGPIGELLEPMGTLSFEEAYDIYKRQILQGVKDEVDLILIETMTDLYEVKAAILAAKENSDLPIFCTMSYEDDGRTFTGCNLTSMVMVLQGLGVDALGVNCSLGPKELEPLIDEVLSISKVPVMVQPNAGLPSVIDGNTVFNILPDEFAKYGARFVQKGVRVIGGCCGTTDRHIKALVNFIKDIKPQKKNVDNIIGVCTPTKSVIIDGVKVIGERINPTGKKLFKKALVDEDIEYILKEAIAQVDAGAEILDVNVGLPEIDEEKTMIKVIKEIQSILDIPLQIDSTDPKVIESGLRIYNGKAIVNSVNGEDKVLDTILPIVKKYGASVIGLTLDEKGIPKGALERFEIAKKIVDRAKDYCIDKEDIIIDCLTLTAAAQQEEVRETLKTLTLVKEELGVKTALGVSNVSFGLPNRGLINKTFLAASLYAGLDLPIIDPLNKAMMDTIKASKVLWNQDKGATEYLKSHENIKSIEEVKKESKESDRDLFEIILSGTKEEAKSVTAELLEYKEPLDIINDYIVPALDLIGERYENGDIFLPQLIRSAETVKSSFEIIKEKIFESSSEDISNGKIILATVNGDIHDIGKNIVKVLLESYNYEIIDLGKNVSSETIVKAAIENDIKLVGLSALMTTTVKSMEDTIEKLKDTDPSVKVMVGGAVLNKEYSEMINADFYAKDAKEAVEIAKTVLG
;
A
#
# COMPACT_ATOMS: atom_id res chain seq x y z
N MET A 1 -24.85 24.42 4.55
CA MET A 1 -23.88 24.77 3.48
C MET A 1 -23.19 23.49 3.08
N ASP A 2 -22.89 23.27 1.80
CA ASP A 2 -22.13 22.08 1.36
C ASP A 2 -20.75 22.06 2.05
N ILE A 3 -20.37 20.92 2.62
CA ILE A 3 -19.10 20.71 3.31
C ILE A 3 -17.92 21.04 2.38
N ARG A 4 -18.04 20.71 1.08
CA ARG A 4 -17.03 21.00 0.07
C ARG A 4 -16.77 22.48 -0.10
N GLU A 5 -17.81 23.31 -0.03
CA GLU A 5 -17.68 24.77 -0.07
C GLU A 5 -17.10 25.33 1.24
N LYS A 6 -17.46 24.72 2.39
CA LYS A 6 -16.93 25.10 3.70
C LYS A 6 -15.42 24.86 3.77
N LEU A 7 -14.93 23.71 3.30
CA LEU A 7 -13.49 23.36 3.27
C LEU A 7 -12.61 24.35 2.51
N LYS A 8 -13.17 25.09 1.54
CA LYS A 8 -12.40 26.09 0.77
C LYS A 8 -11.96 27.27 1.65
N ASN A 9 -12.76 27.66 2.64
CA ASN A 9 -12.58 28.90 3.38
C ASN A 9 -12.47 28.72 4.90
N ASP A 10 -13.04 27.65 5.44
CA ASP A 10 -13.17 27.42 6.88
C ASP A 10 -12.40 26.17 7.33
N ILE A 11 -12.27 26.03 8.65
CA ILE A 11 -11.70 24.86 9.30
C ILE A 11 -12.85 23.98 9.78
N LEU A 12 -12.80 22.68 9.45
CA LEU A 12 -13.66 21.68 10.08
C LEU A 12 -12.99 21.14 11.33
N ILE A 13 -13.76 21.08 12.42
CA ILE A 13 -13.31 20.64 13.72
C ILE A 13 -14.09 19.37 14.04
N PHE A 14 -13.41 18.24 13.92
CA PHE A 14 -13.93 16.94 14.31
C PHE A 14 -13.88 16.78 15.83
N ASP A 15 -14.62 15.79 16.32
CA ASP A 15 -14.57 15.35 17.70
C ASP A 15 -13.26 14.63 18.05
N GLY A 16 -13.20 14.09 19.27
CA GLY A 16 -12.10 13.27 19.77
C GLY A 16 -12.47 11.79 19.80
N ALA A 17 -11.72 10.98 20.56
CA ALA A 17 -11.94 9.54 20.63
C ALA A 17 -13.35 9.17 21.14
N MET A 18 -14.04 8.29 20.40
CA MET A 18 -15.22 7.57 20.88
C MET A 18 -14.82 6.42 21.82
N GLY A 19 -13.86 5.58 21.41
CA GLY A 19 -13.45 4.40 22.17
C GLY A 19 -12.93 4.71 23.58
N THR A 20 -12.06 5.71 23.73
CA THR A 20 -11.54 6.16 25.04
C THR A 20 -12.65 6.68 25.95
N MET A 21 -13.63 7.40 25.38
CA MET A 21 -14.77 7.92 26.15
C MET A 21 -15.70 6.79 26.62
N ILE A 22 -15.92 5.77 25.78
CA ILE A 22 -16.68 4.58 26.13
C ILE A 22 -15.98 3.74 27.21
N GLN A 23 -14.66 3.55 27.13
CA GLN A 23 -13.86 2.85 28.16
C GLN A 23 -14.05 3.50 29.54
N ASN A 24 -13.99 4.84 29.61
CA ASN A 24 -14.20 5.60 30.84
C ASN A 24 -15.63 5.45 31.42
N LEU A 25 -16.61 5.01 30.62
CA LEU A 25 -17.98 4.72 31.04
C LEU A 25 -18.21 3.24 31.42
N GLY A 26 -17.14 2.46 31.53
CA GLY A 26 -17.14 1.09 32.06
C GLY A 26 -17.50 0.01 31.05
N LEU A 27 -17.12 0.16 29.77
CA LEU A 27 -17.20 -0.92 28.78
C LEU A 27 -16.46 -2.16 29.31
N LYS A 28 -17.11 -3.32 29.27
CA LYS A 28 -16.53 -4.58 29.74
C LYS A 28 -15.56 -5.13 28.72
N MET A 29 -14.58 -5.91 29.20
CA MET A 29 -13.66 -6.63 28.32
C MET A 29 -14.40 -7.51 27.32
N GLY A 30 -14.00 -7.43 26.05
CA GLY A 30 -14.54 -8.22 24.95
C GLY A 30 -15.93 -7.80 24.43
N GLU A 31 -16.52 -6.73 24.96
CA GLU A 31 -17.76 -6.19 24.40
C GLU A 31 -17.46 -5.30 23.19
N LEU A 32 -18.18 -5.52 22.08
CA LEU A 32 -18.09 -4.69 20.88
C LEU A 32 -18.53 -3.25 21.22
N PRO A 33 -17.66 -2.22 21.05
CA PRO A 33 -18.02 -0.83 21.37
C PRO A 33 -19.28 -0.35 20.65
N GLU A 34 -19.51 -0.79 19.43
CA GLU A 34 -20.63 -0.39 18.58
C GLU A 34 -21.96 -1.00 19.05
N SER A 35 -21.92 -2.10 19.80
CA SER A 35 -23.13 -2.68 20.42
C SER A 35 -23.79 -1.72 21.41
N LEU A 36 -23.04 -0.78 21.98
CA LEU A 36 -23.58 0.25 22.86
C LEU A 36 -24.55 1.19 22.15
N ASN A 37 -24.53 1.26 20.80
CA ASN A 37 -25.52 2.00 20.04
C ASN A 37 -26.95 1.52 20.33
N LEU A 38 -27.11 0.23 20.65
CA LEU A 38 -28.38 -0.41 20.99
C LEU A 38 -28.52 -0.62 22.51
N ASN A 39 -27.46 -1.10 23.16
CA ASN A 39 -27.51 -1.52 24.56
C ASN A 39 -27.47 -0.35 25.56
N SER A 40 -26.85 0.76 25.18
CA SER A 40 -26.69 1.95 26.03
C SER A 40 -26.69 3.25 25.22
N PRO A 41 -27.73 3.51 24.40
CA PRO A 41 -27.77 4.64 23.47
C PRO A 41 -27.58 6.00 24.17
N GLU A 42 -28.10 6.15 25.38
CA GLU A 42 -27.97 7.40 26.15
C GLU A 42 -26.52 7.75 26.46
N LYS A 43 -25.64 6.75 26.68
CA LYS A 43 -24.21 6.99 26.91
C LYS A 43 -23.53 7.54 25.65
N ILE A 44 -23.86 6.98 24.48
CA ILE A 44 -23.32 7.42 23.19
C ILE A 44 -23.80 8.84 22.86
N ILE A 45 -25.09 9.11 23.09
CA ILE A 45 -25.67 10.45 22.93
C ILE A 45 -24.96 11.45 23.84
N GLU A 46 -24.69 11.10 25.11
CA GLU A 46 -23.97 11.98 26.04
C GLU A 46 -22.54 12.31 25.56
N ILE A 47 -21.81 11.32 25.02
CA ILE A 47 -20.47 11.54 24.46
C ILE A 47 -20.52 12.54 23.30
N HIS A 48 -21.42 12.33 22.33
CA HIS A 48 -21.59 13.28 21.23
C HIS A 48 -21.95 14.69 21.73
N LYS A 49 -22.86 14.82 22.70
CA LYS A 49 -23.22 16.13 23.28
C LYS A 49 -22.01 16.84 23.87
N LYS A 50 -21.13 16.13 24.60
CA LYS A 50 -19.89 16.69 25.16
C LYS A 50 -18.97 17.26 24.08
N TYR A 51 -18.79 16.56 22.97
CA TYR A 51 -17.96 17.06 21.86
C TYR A 51 -18.59 18.25 21.15
N ILE A 52 -19.90 18.22 20.92
CA ILE A 52 -20.63 19.34 20.31
C ILE A 52 -20.54 20.59 21.20
N GLU A 53 -20.75 20.45 22.51
CA GLU A 53 -20.60 21.55 23.49
C GLU A 53 -19.15 22.07 23.59
N SER A 54 -18.19 21.21 23.25
CA SER A 54 -16.78 21.56 23.16
C SER A 54 -16.45 22.39 21.91
N GLY A 55 -17.34 22.39 20.91
CA GLY A 55 -17.19 23.18 19.68
C GLY A 55 -16.81 22.36 18.45
N ALA A 56 -16.87 21.03 18.53
CA ALA A 56 -16.83 20.19 17.33
C ALA A 56 -18.00 20.55 16.41
N ASN A 57 -17.72 20.67 15.11
CA ASN A 57 -18.71 20.94 14.07
C ASN A 57 -18.90 19.75 13.12
N VAL A 58 -18.13 18.68 13.33
CA VAL A 58 -18.37 17.35 12.79
C VAL A 58 -18.23 16.34 13.94
N ILE A 59 -19.13 15.37 14.01
CA ILE A 59 -19.03 14.22 14.91
C ILE A 59 -18.97 12.91 14.12
N THR A 60 -18.19 11.94 14.59
CA THR A 60 -18.10 10.61 13.98
C THR A 60 -19.12 9.67 14.59
N THR A 61 -19.80 8.85 13.79
CA THR A 61 -20.70 7.82 14.33
C THR A 61 -19.90 6.75 15.06
N ASN A 62 -20.47 6.13 16.11
CA ASN A 62 -19.84 4.98 16.77
C ASN A 62 -19.98 3.71 15.89
N THR A 63 -19.29 3.68 14.74
CA THR A 63 -19.42 2.64 13.70
C THR A 63 -18.09 2.14 13.14
N PHE A 64 -16.95 2.59 13.68
CA PHE A 64 -15.59 2.23 13.25
C PHE A 64 -15.41 0.76 12.85
N GLY A 65 -15.85 -0.18 13.69
CA GLY A 65 -15.69 -1.62 13.49
C GLY A 65 -16.90 -2.34 12.89
N VAL A 66 -17.89 -1.65 12.32
CA VAL A 66 -19.15 -2.29 11.89
C VAL A 66 -19.02 -2.91 10.50
N ASN A 67 -18.55 -4.16 10.43
CA ASN A 67 -18.57 -4.96 9.20
C ASN A 67 -18.89 -6.43 9.48
N GLU A 68 -19.34 -7.18 8.48
CA GLU A 68 -19.77 -8.58 8.63
C GLU A 68 -18.69 -9.52 9.19
N ILE A 69 -17.41 -9.26 8.94
CA ILE A 69 -16.31 -10.08 9.45
C ILE A 69 -16.19 -9.87 10.96
N LYS A 70 -16.19 -8.61 11.41
CA LYS A 70 -16.14 -8.26 12.84
C LYS A 70 -17.42 -8.67 13.59
N LEU A 71 -18.56 -8.67 12.91
CA LEU A 71 -19.86 -9.00 13.50
C LEU A 71 -20.23 -10.49 13.45
N LYS A 72 -19.40 -11.36 12.85
CA LYS A 72 -19.72 -12.77 12.58
C LYS A 72 -20.18 -13.57 13.81
N GLU A 73 -19.65 -13.26 14.99
CA GLU A 73 -19.99 -13.92 16.26
C GLU A 73 -21.01 -13.13 17.10
N SER A 74 -21.51 -12.01 16.58
CA SER A 74 -22.48 -11.17 17.24
C SER A 74 -23.91 -11.47 16.80
N SER A 75 -24.90 -11.05 17.60
CA SER A 75 -26.31 -11.13 17.23
C SER A 75 -26.79 -9.94 16.37
N TYR A 76 -25.89 -9.01 16.03
CA TYR A 76 -26.25 -7.76 15.36
C TYR A 76 -25.93 -7.82 13.87
N THR A 77 -26.71 -7.11 13.07
CA THR A 77 -26.40 -6.86 11.66
C THR A 77 -25.65 -5.55 11.46
N VAL A 78 -24.94 -5.44 10.33
CA VAL A 78 -24.30 -4.19 9.89
C VAL A 78 -25.32 -3.04 9.86
N GLU A 79 -26.51 -3.31 9.30
CA GLU A 79 -27.55 -2.31 9.14
C GLU A 79 -28.08 -1.79 10.48
N GLU A 80 -28.31 -2.69 11.45
CA GLU A 80 -28.84 -2.32 12.76
C GLU A 80 -27.88 -1.44 13.56
N LEU A 81 -26.58 -1.76 13.54
CA LEU A 81 -25.57 -1.00 14.29
C LEU A 81 -25.28 0.36 13.66
N ILE A 82 -25.18 0.44 12.33
CA ILE A 82 -25.02 1.73 11.63
C ILE A 82 -26.25 2.60 11.86
N HIS A 83 -27.45 2.06 11.65
CA HIS A 83 -28.69 2.81 11.86
C HIS A 83 -28.80 3.38 13.27
N SER A 84 -28.45 2.57 14.27
CA SER A 84 -28.49 2.98 15.67
C SER A 84 -27.41 4.02 15.99
N GLY A 85 -26.20 3.87 15.45
CA GLY A 85 -25.11 4.84 15.58
C GLY A 85 -25.48 6.21 15.00
N VAL A 86 -25.97 6.24 13.76
CA VAL A 86 -26.42 7.48 13.09
C VAL A 86 -27.59 8.11 13.85
N ARG A 87 -28.57 7.30 14.28
CA ARG A 87 -29.71 7.79 15.07
C ARG A 87 -29.29 8.43 16.39
N ASN A 88 -28.28 7.87 17.08
CA ASN A 88 -27.76 8.43 18.32
C ASN A 88 -27.02 9.76 18.06
N ALA A 89 -26.23 9.86 17.01
CA ALA A 89 -25.61 11.11 16.57
C ALA A 89 -26.66 12.19 16.27
N LYS A 90 -27.71 11.86 15.47
CA LYS A 90 -28.83 12.77 15.17
C LYS A 90 -29.54 13.28 16.43
N LYS A 91 -29.77 12.41 17.42
CA LYS A 91 -30.38 12.79 18.71
C LYS A 91 -29.49 13.74 19.52
N ALA A 92 -28.17 13.63 19.41
CA ALA A 92 -27.24 14.48 20.16
C ALA A 92 -27.14 15.91 19.59
N ILE A 93 -27.33 16.06 18.29
CA ILE A 93 -27.26 17.35 17.59
C ILE A 93 -28.42 18.28 17.97
N GLU A 94 -29.63 17.74 18.16
CA GLU A 94 -30.86 18.53 18.36
C GLU A 94 -31.01 19.58 17.24
N ASP A 95 -31.00 20.88 17.57
CA ASP A 95 -31.13 22.00 16.61
C ASP A 95 -29.79 22.68 16.26
N LYS A 96 -28.64 22.04 16.52
CA LYS A 96 -27.30 22.61 16.26
C LYS A 96 -26.82 22.34 14.83
N ASP A 97 -26.03 23.26 14.27
CA ASP A 97 -25.42 23.12 12.94
C ASP A 97 -24.12 22.30 13.02
N VAL A 98 -24.26 20.98 13.10
CA VAL A 98 -23.17 20.00 13.22
C VAL A 98 -23.37 18.90 12.18
N TYR A 99 -22.31 18.48 11.50
CA TYR A 99 -22.34 17.40 10.53
C TYR A 99 -22.09 16.03 11.17
N ILE A 100 -22.69 14.99 10.61
CA ILE A 100 -22.48 13.59 10.98
C ILE A 100 -21.59 12.92 9.94
N ALA A 101 -20.43 12.42 10.37
CA ALA A 101 -19.56 11.58 9.58
C ALA A 101 -19.87 10.10 9.86
N LEU A 102 -20.17 9.33 8.80
CA LEU A 102 -20.16 7.87 8.89
C LEU A 102 -18.72 7.42 9.08
N ASP A 103 -18.42 6.90 10.26
CA ASP A 103 -17.11 6.38 10.62
C ASP A 103 -16.93 4.94 10.12
N VAL A 104 -15.93 4.73 9.27
CA VAL A 104 -15.61 3.46 8.60
C VAL A 104 -14.13 3.18 8.81
N GLY A 105 -13.83 2.19 9.65
CA GLY A 105 -12.46 1.71 9.90
C GLY A 105 -12.07 0.53 9.00
N PRO A 106 -10.83 0.03 9.14
CA PRO A 106 -10.35 -1.13 8.39
C PRO A 106 -11.16 -2.39 8.72
N ILE A 107 -11.29 -3.28 7.74
CA ILE A 107 -12.01 -4.55 7.85
C ILE A 107 -11.38 -5.44 8.92
N GLY A 108 -10.05 -5.40 9.03
CA GLY A 108 -9.27 -6.19 9.99
C GLY A 108 -8.75 -7.51 9.41
N GLU A 109 -8.77 -7.68 8.09
CA GLU A 109 -8.13 -8.80 7.38
C GLU A 109 -7.26 -8.27 6.23
N LEU A 110 -6.15 -8.96 5.95
CA LEU A 110 -5.26 -8.59 4.84
C LEU A 110 -5.88 -8.98 3.49
N LEU A 111 -5.75 -8.08 2.50
CA LEU A 111 -6.16 -8.35 1.13
C LEU A 111 -5.17 -9.27 0.41
N GLU A 112 -5.65 -10.00 -0.59
CA GLU A 112 -4.78 -10.72 -1.54
C GLU A 112 -3.75 -9.78 -2.18
N PRO A 113 -2.49 -10.21 -2.35
CA PRO A 113 -1.96 -11.56 -2.09
C PRO A 113 -1.43 -11.78 -0.66
N MET A 114 -1.44 -10.75 0.20
CA MET A 114 -0.91 -10.87 1.58
C MET A 114 -1.81 -11.66 2.51
N GLY A 115 -3.12 -11.66 2.25
CA GLY A 115 -4.12 -12.41 2.98
C GLY A 115 -5.11 -13.08 2.04
N THR A 116 -6.29 -13.40 2.58
CA THR A 116 -7.31 -14.21 1.90
C THR A 116 -8.48 -13.40 1.36
N LEU A 117 -8.59 -12.12 1.73
CA LEU A 117 -9.71 -11.30 1.33
C LEU A 117 -9.48 -10.75 -0.08
N SER A 118 -10.38 -11.06 -1.02
CA SER A 118 -10.28 -10.50 -2.36
C SER A 118 -10.68 -9.02 -2.38
N PHE A 119 -10.20 -8.28 -3.38
CA PHE A 119 -10.55 -6.87 -3.56
C PHE A 119 -12.07 -6.62 -3.69
N GLU A 120 -12.78 -7.49 -4.42
CA GLU A 120 -14.22 -7.34 -4.61
C GLU A 120 -15.01 -7.66 -3.33
N GLU A 121 -14.55 -8.63 -2.53
CA GLU A 121 -15.16 -8.88 -1.21
C GLU A 121 -14.96 -7.68 -0.28
N ALA A 122 -13.75 -7.10 -0.23
CA ALA A 122 -13.50 -5.88 0.52
C ALA A 122 -14.41 -4.71 0.04
N TYR A 123 -14.54 -4.53 -1.28
CA TYR A 123 -15.45 -3.54 -1.86
C TYR A 123 -16.90 -3.76 -1.42
N ASP A 124 -17.40 -5.00 -1.47
CA ASP A 124 -18.80 -5.30 -1.11
C ASP A 124 -19.07 -5.08 0.39
N ILE A 125 -18.10 -5.42 1.26
CA ILE A 125 -18.14 -5.14 2.70
C ILE A 125 -18.27 -3.62 2.94
N TYR A 126 -17.46 -2.80 2.29
CA TYR A 126 -17.54 -1.34 2.42
C TYR A 126 -18.82 -0.77 1.83
N LYS A 127 -19.22 -1.23 0.64
CA LYS A 127 -20.44 -0.79 -0.04
C LYS A 127 -21.67 -0.97 0.84
N ARG A 128 -21.76 -2.09 1.56
CA ARG A 128 -22.88 -2.34 2.47
C ARG A 128 -22.96 -1.30 3.60
N GLN A 129 -21.83 -0.95 4.20
CA GLN A 129 -21.75 0.08 5.25
C GLN A 129 -22.16 1.46 4.71
N ILE A 130 -21.61 1.83 3.55
CA ILE A 130 -21.87 3.10 2.88
C ILE A 130 -23.35 3.25 2.52
N LEU A 131 -23.95 2.24 1.88
CA LEU A 131 -25.36 2.27 1.49
C LEU A 131 -26.27 2.48 2.70
N GLN A 132 -25.95 1.85 3.84
CA GLN A 132 -26.71 2.05 5.05
C GLN A 132 -26.53 3.47 5.62
N GLY A 133 -25.29 3.98 5.72
CA GLY A 133 -25.05 5.35 6.20
C GLY A 133 -25.72 6.42 5.33
N VAL A 134 -25.69 6.26 4.00
CA VAL A 134 -26.41 7.13 3.05
C VAL A 134 -27.91 7.08 3.29
N LYS A 135 -28.48 5.88 3.46
CA LYS A 135 -29.90 5.68 3.75
C LYS A 135 -30.32 6.34 5.08
N ASP A 136 -29.42 6.36 6.06
CA ASP A 136 -29.64 7.02 7.35
C ASP A 136 -29.31 8.52 7.33
N GLU A 137 -28.98 9.08 6.16
CA GLU A 137 -28.71 10.50 5.89
C GLU A 137 -27.57 11.08 6.74
N VAL A 138 -26.41 10.43 6.70
CA VAL A 138 -25.15 11.04 7.13
C VAL A 138 -24.72 12.16 6.17
N ASP A 139 -23.90 13.10 6.65
CA ASP A 139 -23.47 14.26 5.86
C ASP A 139 -22.17 14.01 5.09
N LEU A 140 -21.31 13.12 5.58
CA LEU A 140 -20.07 12.72 4.94
C LEU A 140 -19.66 11.30 5.32
N ILE A 141 -18.75 10.71 4.54
CA ILE A 141 -18.14 9.40 4.79
C ILE A 141 -16.70 9.63 5.24
N LEU A 142 -16.32 9.12 6.41
CA LEU A 142 -14.97 9.11 6.93
C LEU A 142 -14.43 7.69 6.87
N ILE A 143 -13.44 7.46 6.00
CA ILE A 143 -12.65 6.23 5.97
C ILE A 143 -11.39 6.51 6.77
N GLU A 144 -11.20 5.92 7.95
CA GLU A 144 -10.10 6.29 8.84
C GLU A 144 -9.28 5.12 9.38
N THR A 145 -8.05 5.44 9.83
CA THR A 145 -7.10 4.48 10.42
C THR A 145 -6.74 3.34 9.46
N MET A 146 -6.73 3.62 8.15
CA MET A 146 -6.37 2.61 7.16
C MET A 146 -4.86 2.38 7.14
N THR A 147 -4.44 1.13 7.00
CA THR A 147 -3.03 0.76 6.96
C THR A 147 -2.59 0.22 5.61
N ASP A 148 -3.51 -0.26 4.78
CA ASP A 148 -3.28 -0.75 3.43
C ASP A 148 -3.90 0.16 2.36
N LEU A 149 -3.10 0.56 1.37
CA LEU A 149 -3.54 1.41 0.27
C LEU A 149 -4.54 0.69 -0.65
N TYR A 150 -4.46 -0.64 -0.76
CA TYR A 150 -5.37 -1.40 -1.61
C TYR A 150 -6.78 -1.46 -1.01
N GLU A 151 -6.84 -1.68 0.30
CA GLU A 151 -8.07 -1.61 1.07
C GLU A 151 -8.70 -0.21 1.02
N VAL A 152 -7.90 0.85 1.15
CA VAL A 152 -8.34 2.25 0.96
C VAL A 152 -9.00 2.43 -0.40
N LYS A 153 -8.39 1.89 -1.46
CA LYS A 153 -8.95 1.97 -2.81
C LYS A 153 -10.30 1.27 -2.92
N ALA A 154 -10.45 0.07 -2.35
CA ALA A 154 -11.74 -0.62 -2.29
C ALA A 154 -12.80 0.21 -1.56
N ALA A 155 -12.47 0.78 -0.40
CA ALA A 155 -13.37 1.61 0.39
C ALA A 155 -13.80 2.90 -0.35
N ILE A 156 -12.86 3.62 -0.96
CA ILE A 156 -13.15 4.85 -1.72
C ILE A 156 -14.00 4.54 -2.96
N LEU A 157 -13.70 3.46 -3.70
CA LEU A 157 -14.51 3.07 -4.85
C LEU A 157 -15.92 2.68 -4.42
N ALA A 158 -16.06 1.92 -3.32
CA ALA A 158 -17.37 1.61 -2.76
C ALA A 158 -18.15 2.88 -2.43
N ALA A 159 -17.48 3.91 -1.89
CA ALA A 159 -18.10 5.18 -1.57
C ALA A 159 -18.50 5.97 -2.82
N LYS A 160 -17.57 6.18 -3.75
CA LYS A 160 -17.78 6.97 -4.98
C LYS A 160 -18.82 6.35 -5.91
N GLU A 161 -18.90 5.02 -5.99
CA GLU A 161 -19.84 4.34 -6.89
C GLU A 161 -21.26 4.23 -6.32
N ASN A 162 -21.44 4.46 -5.02
CA ASN A 162 -22.73 4.26 -4.34
C ASN A 162 -23.22 5.51 -3.56
N SER A 163 -22.52 6.64 -3.66
CA SER A 163 -22.83 7.88 -2.95
C SER A 163 -22.21 9.12 -3.61
N ASP A 164 -22.89 10.27 -3.49
CA ASP A 164 -22.37 11.60 -3.86
C ASP A 164 -21.84 12.39 -2.64
N LEU A 165 -21.89 11.80 -1.45
CA LEU A 165 -21.44 12.44 -0.21
C LEU A 165 -19.94 12.78 -0.25
N PRO A 166 -19.50 13.82 0.48
CA PRO A 166 -18.09 14.09 0.69
C PRO A 166 -17.39 12.88 1.32
N ILE A 167 -16.19 12.54 0.82
CA ILE A 167 -15.38 11.42 1.31
C ILE A 167 -14.09 11.96 1.89
N PHE A 168 -13.87 11.73 3.19
CA PHE A 168 -12.60 12.02 3.85
C PHE A 168 -11.89 10.70 4.10
N CYS A 169 -10.60 10.65 3.83
CA CYS A 169 -9.81 9.43 3.99
C CYS A 169 -8.54 9.70 4.78
N THR A 170 -8.27 8.90 5.82
CA THR A 170 -7.02 8.97 6.58
C THR A 170 -6.35 7.61 6.64
N MET A 171 -5.01 7.63 6.65
CA MET A 171 -4.18 6.45 6.89
C MET A 171 -3.36 6.63 8.16
N SER A 172 -2.98 5.53 8.81
CA SER A 172 -2.20 5.54 10.05
C SER A 172 -0.73 5.24 9.76
N TYR A 173 0.17 6.09 10.26
CA TYR A 173 1.62 6.04 9.98
C TYR A 173 2.44 5.84 11.26
N GLU A 174 3.59 5.19 11.10
CA GLU A 174 4.65 5.11 12.08
C GLU A 174 5.62 6.32 11.94
N ASP A 175 6.57 6.45 12.86
CA ASP A 175 7.46 7.62 12.94
C ASP A 175 8.48 7.69 11.78
N ASP A 176 8.68 6.57 11.08
CA ASP A 176 9.46 6.45 9.86
C ASP A 176 8.76 6.99 8.59
N GLY A 177 7.48 7.39 8.72
CA GLY A 177 6.68 7.89 7.60
C GLY A 177 6.11 6.80 6.70
N ARG A 178 6.01 5.56 7.19
CA ARG A 178 5.33 4.44 6.51
C ARG A 178 4.13 3.92 7.30
N THR A 179 3.18 3.35 6.58
CA THR A 179 2.11 2.57 7.21
C THR A 179 2.65 1.19 7.59
N PHE A 180 1.86 0.45 8.36
CA PHE A 180 2.14 -0.95 8.71
C PHE A 180 2.44 -1.86 7.49
N THR A 181 1.81 -1.62 6.34
CA THR A 181 2.08 -2.38 5.10
C THR A 181 3.20 -1.77 4.24
N GLY A 182 3.88 -0.73 4.74
CA GLY A 182 5.00 -0.04 4.10
C GLY A 182 4.61 1.10 3.18
N CYS A 183 3.32 1.47 3.09
CA CYS A 183 2.85 2.54 2.20
C CYS A 183 3.50 3.87 2.57
N ASN A 184 4.08 4.57 1.59
CA ASN A 184 4.70 5.89 1.83
C ASN A 184 3.68 7.03 1.65
N LEU A 185 3.98 8.21 2.21
CA LEU A 185 3.10 9.38 2.17
C LEU A 185 2.82 9.88 0.75
N THR A 186 3.82 9.85 -0.13
CA THR A 186 3.68 10.30 -1.52
C THR A 186 2.69 9.43 -2.30
N SER A 187 2.78 8.11 -2.15
CA SER A 187 1.86 7.14 -2.76
C SER A 187 0.44 7.32 -2.24
N MET A 188 0.25 7.52 -0.93
CA MET A 188 -1.04 7.87 -0.36
C MET A 188 -1.61 9.12 -1.04
N VAL A 189 -0.87 10.24 -1.08
CA VAL A 189 -1.43 11.47 -1.66
C VAL A 189 -1.78 11.31 -3.14
N MET A 190 -0.91 10.67 -3.93
CA MET A 190 -1.15 10.42 -5.36
C MET A 190 -2.45 9.65 -5.59
N VAL A 191 -2.66 8.57 -4.84
CA VAL A 191 -3.82 7.68 -5.03
C VAL A 191 -5.09 8.29 -4.47
N LEU A 192 -5.08 8.78 -3.22
CA LEU A 192 -6.28 9.30 -2.57
C LEU A 192 -6.83 10.52 -3.32
N GLN A 193 -5.97 11.47 -3.71
CA GLN A 193 -6.43 12.61 -4.52
C GLN A 193 -6.88 12.16 -5.92
N GLY A 194 -6.20 11.17 -6.51
CA GLY A 194 -6.54 10.63 -7.83
C GLY A 194 -7.94 10.01 -7.85
N LEU A 195 -8.30 9.27 -6.81
CA LEU A 195 -9.64 8.71 -6.58
C LEU A 195 -10.68 9.78 -6.19
N GLY A 196 -10.25 11.03 -5.99
CA GLY A 196 -11.10 12.19 -5.84
C GLY A 196 -11.70 12.35 -4.44
N VAL A 197 -10.99 11.97 -3.37
CA VAL A 197 -11.43 12.28 -2.00
C VAL A 197 -11.51 13.80 -1.78
N ASP A 198 -12.41 14.22 -0.90
CA ASP A 198 -12.66 15.63 -0.58
C ASP A 198 -11.72 16.16 0.52
N ALA A 199 -11.15 15.27 1.33
CA ALA A 199 -10.01 15.52 2.20
C ALA A 199 -9.18 14.24 2.39
N LEU A 200 -7.87 14.38 2.55
CA LEU A 200 -6.98 13.27 2.89
C LEU A 200 -6.14 13.60 4.12
N GLY A 201 -5.60 12.62 4.83
CA GLY A 201 -4.83 12.92 6.01
C GLY A 201 -4.23 11.75 6.77
N VAL A 202 -3.76 12.07 7.97
CA VAL A 202 -3.19 11.10 8.90
C VAL A 202 -3.92 11.19 10.24
N ASN A 203 -4.27 10.03 10.79
CA ASN A 203 -4.86 9.91 12.12
C ASN A 203 -4.17 8.78 12.90
N CYS A 204 -4.40 8.76 14.22
CA CYS A 204 -3.93 7.70 15.12
C CYS A 204 -2.39 7.51 15.12
N SER A 205 -1.94 6.37 15.70
CA SER A 205 -0.56 5.93 15.97
C SER A 205 0.30 6.89 16.80
N LEU A 206 0.45 8.13 16.36
CA LEU A 206 1.43 9.09 16.82
C LEU A 206 0.77 10.29 17.52
N GLY A 207 1.55 10.92 18.39
CA GLY A 207 1.21 12.21 18.98
C GLY A 207 1.35 13.36 17.96
N PRO A 208 0.85 14.55 18.31
CA PRO A 208 0.88 15.71 17.43
C PRO A 208 2.31 16.26 17.20
N LYS A 209 3.29 15.91 18.04
CA LYS A 209 4.68 16.31 17.82
C LYS A 209 5.33 15.44 16.76
N GLU A 210 5.13 14.13 16.86
CA GLU A 210 5.70 13.11 15.97
C GLU A 210 5.07 13.19 14.58
N LEU A 211 3.79 13.53 14.48
CA LEU A 211 3.10 13.72 13.19
C LEU A 211 3.54 14.98 12.43
N GLU A 212 4.11 15.98 13.11
CA GLU A 212 4.42 17.27 12.48
C GLU A 212 5.29 17.18 11.20
N PRO A 213 6.40 16.44 11.15
CA PRO A 213 7.16 16.25 9.91
C PRO A 213 6.36 15.56 8.80
N LEU A 214 5.55 14.54 9.14
CA LEU A 214 4.73 13.83 8.15
C LEU A 214 3.69 14.77 7.52
N ILE A 215 3.06 15.61 8.34
CA ILE A 215 2.09 16.60 7.87
C ILE A 215 2.76 17.68 7.00
N ASP A 216 4.02 18.04 7.25
CA ASP A 216 4.75 18.98 6.40
C ASP A 216 4.94 18.43 4.97
N GLU A 217 5.27 17.15 4.84
CA GLU A 217 5.38 16.45 3.56
C GLU A 217 4.01 16.33 2.86
N VAL A 218 2.97 15.87 3.56
CA VAL A 218 1.62 15.76 2.98
C VAL A 218 1.13 17.13 2.48
N LEU A 219 1.35 18.20 3.25
CA LEU A 219 0.98 19.56 2.86
C LEU A 219 1.79 20.12 1.69
N SER A 220 3.01 19.63 1.42
CA SER A 220 3.77 20.10 0.25
C SER A 220 3.26 19.49 -1.06
N ILE A 221 2.57 18.35 -1.00
CA ILE A 221 2.20 17.59 -2.21
C ILE A 221 0.69 17.44 -2.42
N SER A 222 -0.14 17.65 -1.39
CA SER A 222 -1.59 17.51 -1.48
C SER A 222 -2.27 18.72 -2.13
N LYS A 223 -3.02 18.48 -3.23
CA LYS A 223 -3.90 19.50 -3.82
C LYS A 223 -5.28 19.56 -3.16
N VAL A 224 -5.64 18.52 -2.39
CA VAL A 224 -6.90 18.45 -1.64
C VAL A 224 -6.67 18.86 -0.17
N PRO A 225 -7.72 19.32 0.54
CA PRO A 225 -7.65 19.65 1.97
C PRO A 225 -7.01 18.54 2.81
N VAL A 226 -6.09 18.93 3.70
CA VAL A 226 -5.40 18.00 4.61
C VAL A 226 -6.14 17.92 5.94
N MET A 227 -6.32 16.69 6.43
CA MET A 227 -6.93 16.30 7.69
C MET A 227 -5.89 15.75 8.68
N VAL A 228 -6.00 16.10 9.96
CA VAL A 228 -5.12 15.58 11.02
C VAL A 228 -5.90 15.28 12.30
N GLN A 229 -5.81 14.06 12.81
CA GLN A 229 -6.41 13.62 14.08
C GLN A 229 -5.37 12.85 14.91
N PRO A 230 -4.48 13.56 15.63
CA PRO A 230 -3.42 12.94 16.41
C PRO A 230 -3.96 12.25 17.68
N ASN A 231 -3.20 11.29 18.22
CA ASN A 231 -3.44 10.77 19.57
C ASN A 231 -3.07 11.82 20.63
N ALA A 232 -3.59 11.70 21.85
CA ALA A 232 -3.15 12.51 23.00
C ALA A 232 -1.79 12.04 23.57
N GLY A 233 -0.85 11.70 22.68
CA GLY A 233 0.45 11.12 22.98
C GLY A 233 0.48 9.61 22.75
N LEU A 234 1.64 9.02 22.98
CA LEU A 234 1.76 7.57 23.02
C LEU A 234 1.11 7.04 24.31
N PRO A 235 0.43 5.88 24.25
CA PRO A 235 -0.16 5.28 25.43
C PRO A 235 0.94 4.91 26.45
N SER A 236 0.69 5.20 27.71
CA SER A 236 1.57 4.82 28.83
C SER A 236 0.73 4.23 29.96
N VAL A 237 1.34 3.38 30.79
CA VAL A 237 0.65 2.83 31.97
C VAL A 237 0.94 3.69 33.18
N ILE A 238 -0.10 4.11 33.89
CA ILE A 238 0.02 4.62 35.26
C ILE A 238 -1.00 3.90 36.13
N ASP A 239 -0.54 3.24 37.20
CA ASP A 239 -1.38 2.49 38.17
C ASP A 239 -2.32 1.45 37.51
N GLY A 240 -1.85 0.72 36.49
CA GLY A 240 -2.64 -0.31 35.80
C GLY A 240 -3.66 0.23 34.78
N ASN A 241 -3.70 1.54 34.54
CA ASN A 241 -4.57 2.17 33.56
C ASN A 241 -3.77 2.73 32.38
N THR A 242 -4.32 2.59 31.16
CA THR A 242 -3.80 3.24 29.97
C THR A 242 -4.06 4.74 30.05
N VAL A 243 -3.00 5.53 30.20
CA VAL A 243 -3.01 6.99 30.27
C VAL A 243 -2.27 7.58 29.07
N PHE A 244 -2.90 8.57 28.45
CA PHE A 244 -2.34 9.39 27.41
C PHE A 244 -1.81 10.69 28.03
N ASN A 245 -0.53 11.00 27.79
CA ASN A 245 0.20 11.97 28.62
C ASN A 245 0.10 13.42 28.14
N ILE A 246 -0.45 13.67 26.95
CA ILE A 246 -0.53 15.04 26.42
C ILE A 246 -1.75 15.73 27.01
N LEU A 247 -1.53 16.88 27.65
CA LEU A 247 -2.58 17.71 28.21
C LEU A 247 -3.34 18.49 27.12
N PRO A 248 -4.60 18.91 27.37
CA PRO A 248 -5.41 19.67 26.42
C PRO A 248 -4.71 20.89 25.80
N ASP A 249 -4.02 21.70 26.61
CA ASP A 249 -3.34 22.91 26.14
C ASP A 249 -2.11 22.58 25.27
N GLU A 250 -1.42 21.48 25.56
CA GLU A 250 -0.28 21.02 24.76
C GLU A 250 -0.76 20.51 23.41
N PHE A 251 -1.79 19.65 23.41
CA PHE A 251 -2.45 19.17 22.21
C PHE A 251 -2.93 20.33 21.31
N ALA A 252 -3.61 21.32 21.91
CA ALA A 252 -4.15 22.48 21.20
C ALA A 252 -3.05 23.37 20.58
N LYS A 253 -1.88 23.51 21.22
CA LYS A 253 -0.75 24.26 20.66
C LYS A 253 -0.26 23.65 19.35
N TYR A 254 -0.12 22.33 19.29
CA TYR A 254 0.26 21.68 18.03
C TYR A 254 -0.86 21.75 17.00
N GLY A 255 -2.11 21.56 17.40
CA GLY A 255 -3.24 21.71 16.48
C GLY A 255 -3.31 23.11 15.84
N ALA A 256 -3.04 24.15 16.62
CA ALA A 256 -2.89 25.51 16.09
C ALA A 256 -1.75 25.64 15.07
N ARG A 257 -0.61 24.99 15.29
CA ARG A 257 0.51 24.97 14.33
C ARG A 257 0.12 24.26 13.03
N PHE A 258 -0.59 23.14 13.10
CA PHE A 258 -1.10 22.44 11.92
C PHE A 258 -2.03 23.32 11.08
N VAL A 259 -2.99 23.98 11.73
CA VAL A 259 -3.89 24.93 11.05
C VAL A 259 -3.10 26.08 10.44
N GLN A 260 -2.14 26.66 11.17
CA GLN A 260 -1.25 27.70 10.63
C GLN A 260 -0.49 27.24 9.39
N LYS A 261 -0.04 25.98 9.34
CA LYS A 261 0.67 25.39 8.20
C LYS A 261 -0.23 25.10 6.99
N GLY A 262 -1.55 25.03 7.18
CA GLY A 262 -2.52 24.85 6.11
C GLY A 262 -3.49 23.68 6.28
N VAL A 263 -3.44 22.94 7.39
CA VAL A 263 -4.45 21.91 7.70
C VAL A 263 -5.84 22.53 7.76
N ARG A 264 -6.81 21.86 7.13
CA ARG A 264 -8.20 22.33 6.99
C ARG A 264 -9.20 21.53 7.80
N VAL A 265 -8.87 20.29 8.15
CA VAL A 265 -9.69 19.44 8.99
C VAL A 265 -8.85 18.99 10.18
N ILE A 266 -9.33 19.20 11.38
CA ILE A 266 -8.59 18.86 12.60
C ILE A 266 -9.50 18.27 13.66
N GLY A 267 -9.03 17.28 14.41
CA GLY A 267 -9.76 16.66 15.50
C GLY A 267 -8.81 15.93 16.44
N GLY A 268 -9.30 14.89 17.10
CA GLY A 268 -8.48 14.02 17.94
C GLY A 268 -8.79 12.55 17.73
N CYS A 269 -7.80 11.69 17.96
CA CYS A 269 -7.97 10.23 17.97
C CYS A 269 -7.78 9.70 19.42
N CYS A 270 -7.15 8.54 19.61
CA CYS A 270 -7.06 7.87 20.92
C CYS A 270 -6.49 8.78 22.02
N GLY A 271 -7.10 8.70 23.21
CA GLY A 271 -6.71 9.50 24.38
C GLY A 271 -7.28 10.91 24.42
N THR A 272 -7.80 11.43 23.31
CA THR A 272 -8.44 12.75 23.28
C THR A 272 -9.83 12.71 23.90
N THR A 273 -10.25 13.85 24.46
CA THR A 273 -11.53 14.00 25.18
C THR A 273 -12.16 15.35 24.83
N ASP A 274 -13.37 15.60 25.32
CA ASP A 274 -14.07 16.88 25.20
C ASP A 274 -13.19 18.08 25.63
N ARG A 275 -12.36 17.91 26.67
CA ARG A 275 -11.42 18.94 27.14
C ARG A 275 -10.36 19.28 26.09
N HIS A 276 -9.85 18.28 25.38
CA HIS A 276 -8.86 18.48 24.31
C HIS A 276 -9.47 19.24 23.13
N ILE A 277 -10.68 18.85 22.71
CA ILE A 277 -11.40 19.53 21.63
C ILE A 277 -11.75 20.97 22.04
N LYS A 278 -12.17 21.21 23.29
CA LYS A 278 -12.43 22.57 23.79
C LYS A 278 -11.19 23.45 23.73
N ALA A 279 -10.05 22.93 24.18
CA ALA A 279 -8.78 23.64 24.12
C ALA A 279 -8.38 23.93 22.66
N LEU A 280 -8.49 22.93 21.77
CA LEU A 280 -8.21 23.09 20.35
C LEU A 280 -9.03 24.22 19.71
N VAL A 281 -10.36 24.19 19.89
CA VAL A 281 -11.28 25.23 19.38
C VAL A 281 -10.87 26.62 19.86
N ASN A 282 -10.51 26.76 21.15
CA ASN A 282 -10.10 28.04 21.72
C ASN A 282 -8.79 28.57 21.10
N PHE A 283 -7.82 27.68 20.85
CA PHE A 283 -6.52 28.05 20.30
C PHE A 283 -6.59 28.43 18.81
N ILE A 284 -7.50 27.83 18.04
CA ILE A 284 -7.57 28.03 16.58
C ILE A 284 -8.59 29.08 16.14
N LYS A 285 -9.43 29.60 17.06
CA LYS A 285 -10.54 30.52 16.76
C LYS A 285 -10.14 31.72 15.88
N ASP A 286 -8.96 32.29 16.10
CA ASP A 286 -8.47 33.48 15.39
C ASP A 286 -7.38 33.15 14.36
N ILE A 287 -7.13 31.86 14.09
CA ILE A 287 -6.11 31.41 13.14
C ILE A 287 -6.76 31.22 11.78
N LYS A 288 -6.21 31.90 10.77
CA LYS A 288 -6.56 31.64 9.37
C LYS A 288 -5.58 30.63 8.78
N PRO A 289 -6.06 29.53 8.19
CA PRO A 289 -5.19 28.57 7.53
C PRO A 289 -4.39 29.21 6.41
N GLN A 290 -3.08 28.94 6.34
CA GLN A 290 -2.28 29.44 5.22
C GLN A 290 -2.67 28.74 3.92
N LYS A 291 -2.49 29.47 2.81
CA LYS A 291 -2.52 28.90 1.47
C LYS A 291 -1.06 28.56 1.11
N LYS A 292 -0.74 27.26 1.00
CA LYS A 292 0.58 26.80 0.57
C LYS A 292 0.65 26.72 -0.96
N ASN A 293 1.86 26.92 -1.48
CA ASN A 293 2.19 26.47 -2.83
C ASN A 293 2.40 24.96 -2.74
N VAL A 294 1.62 24.22 -3.52
CA VAL A 294 1.73 22.77 -3.63
C VAL A 294 2.71 22.47 -4.75
N ASP A 295 3.63 21.55 -4.51
CA ASP A 295 4.55 21.07 -5.54
C ASP A 295 3.77 20.23 -6.55
N ASN A 296 3.92 20.55 -7.83
CA ASN A 296 3.32 19.76 -8.90
C ASN A 296 4.12 18.47 -9.08
N ILE A 297 3.64 17.40 -8.45
CA ILE A 297 4.24 16.07 -8.61
C ILE A 297 3.61 15.37 -9.81
N ILE A 298 4.45 15.00 -10.77
CA ILE A 298 4.10 14.18 -11.92
C ILE A 298 4.70 12.81 -11.68
N GLY A 299 3.88 11.78 -11.51
CA GLY A 299 4.39 10.46 -11.17
C GLY A 299 3.33 9.38 -11.06
N VAL A 300 3.84 8.16 -10.90
CA VAL A 300 3.09 6.92 -10.71
C VAL A 300 3.67 6.15 -9.54
N CYS A 301 2.89 5.25 -8.95
CA CYS A 301 3.31 4.61 -7.72
C CYS A 301 2.68 3.24 -7.51
N THR A 302 3.38 2.43 -6.74
CA THR A 302 2.86 1.33 -5.90
C THR A 302 2.68 1.87 -4.47
N PRO A 303 2.25 1.07 -3.48
CA PRO A 303 2.15 1.54 -2.10
C PRO A 303 3.51 1.99 -1.53
N THR A 304 4.54 1.18 -1.74
CA THR A 304 5.85 1.34 -1.08
C THR A 304 6.82 2.18 -1.89
N LYS A 305 6.61 2.34 -3.22
CA LYS A 305 7.48 3.08 -4.13
C LYS A 305 6.72 4.09 -5.00
N SER A 306 7.16 5.34 -4.97
CA SER A 306 6.72 6.39 -5.88
C SER A 306 7.81 6.68 -6.93
N VAL A 307 7.40 6.79 -8.20
CA VAL A 307 8.27 7.17 -9.32
C VAL A 307 7.87 8.57 -9.75
N ILE A 308 8.62 9.56 -9.27
CA ILE A 308 8.48 10.95 -9.69
C ILE A 308 9.19 11.14 -11.03
N ILE A 309 8.50 11.70 -12.02
CA ILE A 309 9.03 11.96 -13.36
C ILE A 309 9.67 13.36 -13.36
N ASP A 310 10.75 13.52 -12.59
CA ASP A 310 11.57 14.74 -12.50
C ASP A 310 12.80 14.71 -13.42
N GLY A 311 12.96 13.63 -14.17
CA GLY A 311 13.99 13.39 -15.17
C GLY A 311 13.58 12.24 -16.08
N VAL A 312 14.56 11.60 -16.72
CA VAL A 312 14.30 10.48 -17.63
C VAL A 312 14.01 9.21 -16.83
N LYS A 313 12.85 8.60 -17.07
CA LYS A 313 12.38 7.37 -16.40
C LYS A 313 12.08 6.28 -17.43
N VAL A 314 12.68 5.10 -17.26
CA VAL A 314 12.59 4.03 -18.28
C VAL A 314 11.33 3.19 -18.09
N ILE A 315 10.57 3.01 -19.18
CA ILE A 315 9.45 2.07 -19.26
C ILE A 315 9.90 0.81 -20.00
N GLY A 316 9.86 -0.34 -19.33
CA GLY A 316 10.24 -1.63 -19.92
C GLY A 316 9.18 -2.18 -20.88
N GLU A 317 9.56 -2.45 -22.13
CA GLU A 317 8.63 -2.84 -23.22
C GLU A 317 8.42 -4.36 -23.39
N ARG A 318 9.00 -5.21 -22.53
CA ARG A 318 9.14 -6.63 -22.86
C ARG A 318 7.88 -7.46 -22.61
N ILE A 319 6.98 -7.05 -21.73
CA ILE A 319 5.71 -7.74 -21.44
C ILE A 319 4.71 -7.36 -22.53
N ASN A 320 4.95 -7.90 -23.73
CA ASN A 320 4.17 -7.59 -24.93
C ASN A 320 4.27 -8.76 -25.93
N PRO A 321 3.16 -9.38 -26.36
CA PRO A 321 3.16 -10.51 -27.28
C PRO A 321 3.53 -10.15 -28.73
N THR A 322 3.54 -8.86 -29.09
CA THR A 322 3.73 -8.40 -30.47
C THR A 322 5.09 -8.84 -31.02
N GLY A 323 5.08 -9.67 -32.07
CA GLY A 323 6.29 -10.20 -32.71
C GLY A 323 7.07 -11.25 -31.89
N LYS A 324 6.61 -11.64 -30.69
CA LYS A 324 7.33 -12.57 -29.79
C LYS A 324 6.62 -13.92 -29.68
N LYS A 325 7.11 -14.91 -30.44
CA LYS A 325 6.50 -16.26 -30.48
C LYS A 325 6.44 -16.96 -29.12
N LEU A 326 7.50 -16.84 -28.32
CA LEU A 326 7.57 -17.46 -26.99
C LEU A 326 6.59 -16.80 -26.02
N PHE A 327 6.53 -15.46 -26.00
CA PHE A 327 5.59 -14.73 -25.16
C PHE A 327 4.13 -15.02 -25.53
N LYS A 328 3.80 -15.09 -26.83
CA LYS A 328 2.46 -15.51 -27.29
C LYS A 328 2.09 -16.90 -26.78
N LYS A 329 3.03 -17.85 -26.89
CA LYS A 329 2.83 -19.20 -26.38
C LYS A 329 2.61 -19.20 -24.86
N ALA A 330 3.41 -18.42 -24.12
CA ALA A 330 3.25 -18.31 -22.68
C ALA A 330 1.86 -17.78 -22.27
N LEU A 331 1.32 -16.78 -22.98
CA LEU A 331 -0.05 -16.30 -22.72
C LEU A 331 -1.12 -17.36 -22.99
N VAL A 332 -0.98 -18.13 -24.09
CA VAL A 332 -1.94 -19.18 -24.46
C VAL A 332 -1.86 -20.37 -23.50
N ASP A 333 -0.66 -20.75 -23.07
CA ASP A 333 -0.42 -21.88 -22.16
C ASP A 333 -0.62 -21.47 -20.68
N GLU A 334 -1.02 -20.22 -20.41
CA GLU A 334 -1.10 -19.61 -19.07
C GLU A 334 0.19 -19.73 -18.23
N ASP A 335 1.34 -19.72 -18.89
CA ASP A 335 2.68 -19.71 -18.28
C ASP A 335 3.00 -18.32 -17.69
N ILE A 336 2.42 -18.08 -16.51
CA ILE A 336 2.65 -16.85 -15.72
C ILE A 336 4.12 -16.73 -15.32
N GLU A 337 4.82 -17.84 -15.08
CA GLU A 337 6.21 -17.84 -14.67
C GLU A 337 7.11 -17.18 -15.71
N TYR A 338 6.91 -17.48 -16.99
CA TYR A 338 7.62 -16.82 -18.08
C TYR A 338 7.38 -15.30 -18.09
N ILE A 339 6.15 -14.86 -17.83
CA ILE A 339 5.79 -13.42 -17.78
C ILE A 339 6.49 -12.73 -16.59
N LEU A 340 6.47 -13.35 -15.41
CA LEU A 340 7.12 -12.83 -14.22
C LEU A 340 8.65 -12.78 -14.38
N LYS A 341 9.27 -13.78 -15.02
CA LYS A 341 10.70 -13.76 -15.36
C LYS A 341 11.06 -12.58 -16.26
N GLU A 342 10.24 -12.30 -17.27
CA GLU A 342 10.43 -11.12 -18.13
C GLU A 342 10.21 -9.81 -17.36
N ALA A 343 9.29 -9.77 -16.39
CA ALA A 343 9.09 -8.61 -15.53
C ALA A 343 10.32 -8.35 -14.64
N ILE A 344 10.77 -9.37 -13.88
CA ILE A 344 11.93 -9.29 -12.99
C ILE A 344 13.19 -8.86 -13.75
N ALA A 345 13.47 -9.52 -14.88
CA ALA A 345 14.66 -9.21 -15.68
C ALA A 345 14.70 -7.76 -16.16
N GLN A 346 13.54 -7.14 -16.42
CA GLN A 346 13.46 -5.73 -16.79
C GLN A 346 13.72 -4.80 -15.61
N VAL A 347 13.18 -5.13 -14.43
CA VAL A 347 13.42 -4.35 -13.20
C VAL A 347 14.91 -4.38 -12.84
N ASP A 348 15.52 -5.57 -12.85
CA ASP A 348 16.96 -5.76 -12.57
C ASP A 348 17.85 -5.02 -13.57
N ALA A 349 17.39 -4.91 -14.81
CA ALA A 349 18.08 -4.15 -15.85
C ALA A 349 17.92 -2.63 -15.72
N GLY A 350 17.08 -2.15 -14.80
CA GLY A 350 16.90 -0.74 -14.47
C GLY A 350 15.63 -0.10 -15.04
N ALA A 351 14.61 -0.88 -15.38
CA ALA A 351 13.28 -0.33 -15.65
C ALA A 351 12.70 0.28 -14.36
N GLU A 352 12.09 1.46 -14.48
CA GLU A 352 11.44 2.15 -13.36
C GLU A 352 9.90 1.98 -13.41
N ILE A 353 9.37 1.65 -14.58
CA ILE A 353 7.95 1.34 -14.87
C ILE A 353 7.93 0.16 -15.84
N LEU A 354 6.92 -0.72 -15.77
CA LEU A 354 6.72 -1.80 -16.75
C LEU A 354 5.49 -1.54 -17.62
N ASP A 355 5.65 -1.60 -18.93
CA ASP A 355 4.54 -1.70 -19.88
C ASP A 355 4.00 -3.13 -19.85
N VAL A 356 2.67 -3.28 -19.71
CA VAL A 356 1.97 -4.56 -19.63
C VAL A 356 0.91 -4.61 -20.71
N ASN A 357 1.23 -5.29 -21.82
CA ASN A 357 0.32 -5.61 -22.90
C ASN A 357 0.14 -7.12 -22.99
N VAL A 358 -1.10 -7.60 -22.89
CA VAL A 358 -1.45 -9.02 -23.05
C VAL A 358 -2.36 -9.27 -24.26
N GLY A 359 -2.44 -8.31 -25.18
CA GLY A 359 -3.35 -8.32 -26.31
C GLY A 359 -3.07 -9.47 -27.28
N LEU A 360 -3.93 -10.50 -27.26
CA LEU A 360 -3.89 -11.64 -28.17
C LEU A 360 -5.33 -12.08 -28.51
N PRO A 361 -5.70 -12.21 -29.80
CA PRO A 361 -7.08 -12.59 -30.17
C PRO A 361 -7.55 -13.96 -29.68
N GLU A 362 -6.62 -14.82 -29.25
CA GLU A 362 -6.87 -16.21 -28.87
C GLU A 362 -7.18 -16.38 -27.37
N ILE A 363 -7.09 -15.31 -26.57
CA ILE A 363 -7.29 -15.34 -25.11
C ILE A 363 -8.36 -14.35 -24.65
N ASP A 364 -8.81 -14.51 -23.42
CA ASP A 364 -9.65 -13.53 -22.72
C ASP A 364 -8.74 -12.43 -22.14
N GLU A 365 -8.52 -11.36 -22.93
CA GLU A 365 -7.59 -10.28 -22.59
C GLU A 365 -7.90 -9.66 -21.22
N GLU A 366 -9.17 -9.51 -20.86
CA GLU A 366 -9.59 -8.93 -19.57
C GLU A 366 -9.15 -9.81 -18.41
N LYS A 367 -9.49 -11.10 -18.43
CA LYS A 367 -9.09 -12.02 -17.37
C LYS A 367 -7.58 -12.18 -17.28
N THR A 368 -6.91 -12.28 -18.43
CA THR A 368 -5.44 -12.41 -18.46
C THR A 368 -4.77 -11.15 -17.92
N MET A 369 -5.26 -9.95 -18.25
CA MET A 369 -4.72 -8.69 -17.74
C MET A 369 -4.83 -8.62 -16.21
N ILE A 370 -6.01 -8.93 -15.65
CA ILE A 370 -6.22 -8.98 -14.19
C ILE A 370 -5.23 -9.94 -13.53
N LYS A 371 -5.09 -11.16 -14.09
CA LYS A 371 -4.19 -12.19 -13.56
C LYS A 371 -2.73 -11.71 -13.60
N VAL A 372 -2.26 -11.23 -14.76
CA VAL A 372 -0.88 -10.75 -14.93
C VAL A 372 -0.58 -9.57 -14.02
N ILE A 373 -1.48 -8.59 -13.90
CA ILE A 373 -1.29 -7.49 -12.96
C ILE A 373 -1.16 -8.05 -11.55
N LYS A 374 -2.15 -8.81 -11.04
CA LYS A 374 -2.12 -9.39 -9.67
C LYS A 374 -0.81 -10.11 -9.36
N GLU A 375 -0.33 -10.92 -10.31
CA GLU A 375 0.91 -11.68 -10.17
C GLU A 375 2.16 -10.79 -10.19
N ILE A 376 2.20 -9.73 -11.01
CA ILE A 376 3.33 -8.80 -10.99
C ILE A 376 3.39 -8.03 -9.67
N GLN A 377 2.27 -7.48 -9.17
CA GLN A 377 2.24 -6.73 -7.90
C GLN A 377 2.47 -7.62 -6.67
N SER A 378 2.32 -8.95 -6.78
CA SER A 378 2.65 -9.87 -5.68
C SER A 378 4.15 -10.05 -5.48
N ILE A 379 4.96 -9.80 -6.52
CA ILE A 379 6.41 -10.02 -6.48
C ILE A 379 7.25 -8.76 -6.76
N LEU A 380 6.71 -7.74 -7.40
CA LEU A 380 7.47 -6.57 -7.82
C LEU A 380 6.86 -5.29 -7.28
N ASP A 381 7.71 -4.51 -6.64
CA ASP A 381 7.41 -3.16 -6.21
C ASP A 381 7.75 -2.15 -7.33
N ILE A 382 7.01 -2.23 -8.44
CA ILE A 382 7.22 -1.39 -9.62
C ILE A 382 5.88 -0.86 -10.20
N PRO A 383 5.80 0.43 -10.54
CA PRO A 383 4.61 0.96 -11.19
C PRO A 383 4.35 0.34 -12.57
N LEU A 384 3.08 0.22 -12.93
CA LEU A 384 2.67 -0.38 -14.20
C LEU A 384 2.05 0.63 -15.15
N GLN A 385 2.34 0.43 -16.43
CA GLN A 385 1.64 1.01 -17.56
C GLN A 385 0.73 -0.09 -18.14
N ILE A 386 -0.58 0.10 -18.01
CA ILE A 386 -1.61 -0.82 -18.50
C ILE A 386 -1.84 -0.51 -19.98
N ASP A 387 -1.41 -1.42 -20.86
CA ASP A 387 -1.48 -1.26 -22.31
C ASP A 387 -2.56 -2.17 -22.91
N SER A 388 -3.64 -1.54 -23.37
CA SER A 388 -4.72 -2.19 -24.12
C SER A 388 -5.47 -1.18 -24.98
N THR A 389 -6.17 -1.70 -25.99
CA THR A 389 -7.10 -0.91 -26.83
C THR A 389 -8.55 -1.10 -26.43
N ASP A 390 -8.85 -2.05 -25.53
CA ASP A 390 -10.20 -2.30 -25.03
C ASP A 390 -10.45 -1.52 -23.72
N PRO A 391 -11.43 -0.58 -23.70
CA PRO A 391 -11.80 0.15 -22.50
C PRO A 391 -12.11 -0.73 -21.30
N LYS A 392 -12.70 -1.92 -21.51
CA LYS A 392 -13.05 -2.84 -20.43
C LYS A 392 -11.80 -3.43 -19.77
N VAL A 393 -10.82 -3.83 -20.58
CA VAL A 393 -9.54 -4.35 -20.09
C VAL A 393 -8.81 -3.28 -19.27
N ILE A 394 -8.82 -2.03 -19.75
CA ILE A 394 -8.24 -0.88 -19.03
C ILE A 394 -8.96 -0.66 -17.70
N GLU A 395 -10.30 -0.59 -17.70
CA GLU A 395 -11.08 -0.38 -16.47
C GLU A 395 -10.87 -1.50 -15.45
N SER A 396 -10.93 -2.75 -15.90
CA SER A 396 -10.73 -3.92 -15.03
C SER A 396 -9.32 -3.99 -14.46
N GLY A 397 -8.29 -3.68 -15.27
CA GLY A 397 -6.90 -3.59 -14.80
C GLY A 397 -6.69 -2.46 -13.80
N LEU A 398 -7.25 -1.27 -14.07
CA LEU A 398 -7.17 -0.13 -13.15
C LEU A 398 -7.90 -0.38 -11.83
N ARG A 399 -9.02 -1.12 -11.84
CA ARG A 399 -9.78 -1.42 -10.63
C ARG A 399 -8.95 -2.20 -9.62
N ILE A 400 -8.23 -3.23 -10.06
CA ILE A 400 -7.43 -4.12 -9.22
C ILE A 400 -5.97 -3.67 -9.00
N TYR A 401 -5.55 -2.60 -9.68
CA TYR A 401 -4.18 -2.12 -9.54
C TYR A 401 -3.95 -1.44 -8.18
N ASN A 402 -2.96 -1.87 -7.41
CA ASN A 402 -2.64 -1.28 -6.11
C ASN A 402 -1.66 -0.10 -6.27
N GLY A 403 -2.18 1.08 -6.61
CA GLY A 403 -1.39 2.28 -6.81
C GLY A 403 -1.97 3.22 -7.88
N LYS A 404 -1.11 4.07 -8.44
CA LYS A 404 -1.41 4.95 -9.57
C LYS A 404 -0.69 4.48 -10.82
N ALA A 405 -1.43 3.98 -11.81
CA ALA A 405 -0.91 3.45 -13.07
C ALA A 405 -0.83 4.51 -14.19
N ILE A 406 -0.19 4.14 -15.31
CA ILE A 406 -0.32 4.82 -16.60
C ILE A 406 -1.28 4.01 -17.49
N VAL A 407 -2.25 4.66 -18.13
CA VAL A 407 -3.06 4.07 -19.21
C VAL A 407 -2.37 4.33 -20.55
N ASN A 408 -2.05 3.26 -21.26
CA ASN A 408 -1.55 3.29 -22.63
C ASN A 408 -2.62 2.66 -23.56
N SER A 409 -3.43 3.42 -24.28
CA SER A 409 -3.39 4.88 -24.45
C SER A 409 -4.74 5.44 -24.91
N VAL A 410 -4.80 6.77 -25.03
CA VAL A 410 -5.82 7.48 -25.82
C VAL A 410 -5.20 8.04 -27.09
N ASN A 411 -6.03 8.48 -28.03
CA ASN A 411 -5.59 9.18 -29.24
C ASN A 411 -6.50 10.40 -29.49
N GLY A 412 -6.27 11.12 -30.59
CA GLY A 412 -7.01 12.32 -30.95
C GLY A 412 -8.46 12.10 -31.40
N GLU A 413 -8.93 10.86 -31.51
CA GLU A 413 -10.31 10.58 -31.91
C GLU A 413 -11.29 10.91 -30.78
N ASP A 414 -12.36 11.65 -31.08
CA ASP A 414 -13.31 12.10 -30.05
C ASP A 414 -13.95 10.92 -29.31
N LYS A 415 -14.28 9.85 -30.03
CA LYS A 415 -14.88 8.64 -29.45
C LYS A 415 -13.96 7.95 -28.45
N VAL A 416 -12.65 7.89 -28.73
CA VAL A 416 -11.67 7.24 -27.84
C VAL A 416 -11.49 8.09 -26.59
N LEU A 417 -11.34 9.40 -26.74
CA LEU A 417 -11.24 10.34 -25.61
C LEU A 417 -12.47 10.25 -24.70
N ASP A 418 -13.67 10.29 -25.28
CA ASP A 418 -14.93 10.26 -24.52
C ASP A 418 -15.21 8.91 -23.83
N THR A 419 -14.50 7.86 -24.23
CA THR A 419 -14.62 6.52 -23.62
C THR A 419 -13.57 6.30 -22.53
N ILE A 420 -12.31 6.67 -22.78
CA ILE A 420 -11.19 6.34 -21.89
C ILE A 420 -10.94 7.40 -20.82
N LEU A 421 -11.08 8.70 -21.12
CA LEU A 421 -10.82 9.75 -20.14
C LEU A 421 -11.73 9.67 -18.89
N PRO A 422 -13.02 9.31 -18.99
CA PRO A 422 -13.83 9.04 -17.80
C PRO A 422 -13.25 7.93 -16.91
N ILE A 423 -12.71 6.86 -17.52
CA ILE A 423 -12.09 5.74 -16.79
C ILE A 423 -10.80 6.21 -16.11
N VAL A 424 -9.94 6.94 -16.83
CA VAL A 424 -8.72 7.54 -16.28
C VAL A 424 -9.05 8.42 -15.07
N LYS A 425 -10.07 9.27 -15.20
CA LYS A 425 -10.51 10.16 -14.11
C LYS A 425 -11.05 9.38 -12.92
N LYS A 426 -11.85 8.35 -13.15
CA LYS A 426 -12.47 7.52 -12.10
C LYS A 426 -11.42 6.86 -11.19
N TYR A 427 -10.34 6.35 -11.77
CA TYR A 427 -9.29 5.64 -11.02
C TYR A 427 -8.05 6.49 -10.70
N GLY A 428 -8.03 7.76 -11.09
CA GLY A 428 -6.91 8.67 -10.82
C GLY A 428 -5.61 8.30 -11.54
N ALA A 429 -5.70 7.65 -12.70
CA ALA A 429 -4.55 7.19 -13.46
C ALA A 429 -3.89 8.34 -14.26
N SER A 430 -2.62 8.16 -14.63
CA SER A 430 -2.02 8.95 -15.72
C SER A 430 -2.44 8.37 -17.06
N VAL A 431 -2.34 9.15 -18.14
CA VAL A 431 -2.71 8.68 -19.49
C VAL A 431 -1.69 9.11 -20.54
N ILE A 432 -1.35 8.17 -21.44
CA ILE A 432 -0.59 8.46 -22.66
C ILE A 432 -1.55 8.82 -23.79
N GLY A 433 -1.36 10.00 -24.38
CA GLY A 433 -2.02 10.46 -25.58
C GLY A 433 -1.13 10.30 -26.81
N LEU A 434 -1.57 9.49 -27.78
CA LEU A 434 -0.90 9.29 -29.06
C LEU A 434 -1.25 10.43 -30.02
N THR A 435 -0.25 11.03 -30.68
CA THR A 435 -0.47 12.11 -31.67
C THR A 435 -0.97 11.59 -33.03
N LEU A 436 -2.10 10.88 -33.03
CA LEU A 436 -2.84 10.41 -34.22
C LEU A 436 -4.34 10.61 -34.02
N ASP A 437 -5.11 10.68 -35.11
CA ASP A 437 -6.56 10.82 -35.09
C ASP A 437 -7.22 9.92 -36.16
N GLU A 438 -8.48 10.17 -36.53
CA GLU A 438 -9.22 9.38 -37.52
C GLU A 438 -8.58 9.39 -38.91
N LYS A 439 -7.70 10.38 -39.19
CA LYS A 439 -6.94 10.48 -40.45
C LYS A 439 -5.60 9.73 -40.38
N GLY A 440 -5.30 9.09 -39.26
CA GLY A 440 -4.06 8.39 -38.99
C GLY A 440 -2.98 9.31 -38.42
N ILE A 441 -1.71 8.94 -38.65
CA ILE A 441 -0.55 9.64 -38.09
C ILE A 441 -0.17 10.81 -39.01
N PRO A 442 -0.19 12.07 -38.55
CA PRO A 442 0.26 13.19 -39.35
C PRO A 442 1.76 13.12 -39.66
N LYS A 443 2.15 13.67 -40.82
CA LYS A 443 3.55 13.67 -41.25
C LYS A 443 4.35 14.78 -40.56
N GLY A 444 3.78 15.98 -40.42
CA GLY A 444 4.46 17.14 -39.87
C GLY A 444 4.32 17.28 -38.36
N ALA A 445 5.32 17.91 -37.74
CA ALA A 445 5.34 18.12 -36.29
C ALA A 445 4.22 19.04 -35.78
N LEU A 446 3.86 20.08 -36.55
CA LEU A 446 2.80 21.01 -36.17
C LEU A 446 1.43 20.33 -36.11
N GLU A 447 1.14 19.42 -37.04
CA GLU A 447 -0.14 18.71 -37.07
C GLU A 447 -0.23 17.72 -35.89
N ARG A 448 0.86 17.03 -35.56
CA ARG A 448 0.95 16.19 -34.36
C ARG A 448 0.78 17.00 -33.07
N PHE A 449 1.37 18.19 -33.03
CA PHE A 449 1.23 19.12 -31.90
C PHE A 449 -0.23 19.57 -31.70
N GLU A 450 -0.96 19.89 -32.76
CA GLU A 450 -2.38 20.24 -32.65
C GLU A 450 -3.22 19.08 -32.10
N ILE A 451 -2.90 17.83 -32.46
CA ILE A 451 -3.54 16.65 -31.86
C ILE A 451 -3.17 16.53 -30.38
N ALA A 452 -1.90 16.68 -30.02
CA ALA A 452 -1.47 16.67 -28.61
C ALA A 452 -2.22 17.71 -27.78
N LYS A 453 -2.35 18.92 -28.32
CA LYS A 453 -3.10 20.01 -27.69
C LYS A 453 -4.57 19.66 -27.51
N LYS A 454 -5.21 19.09 -28.54
CA LYS A 454 -6.60 18.59 -28.46
C LYS A 454 -6.77 17.58 -27.32
N ILE A 455 -5.85 16.63 -27.18
CA ILE A 455 -5.89 15.61 -26.12
C ILE A 455 -5.76 16.28 -24.74
N VAL A 456 -4.81 17.19 -24.57
CA VAL A 456 -4.60 17.93 -23.31
C VAL A 456 -5.83 18.75 -22.93
N ASP A 457 -6.40 19.48 -23.88
CA ASP A 457 -7.59 20.30 -23.66
C ASP A 457 -8.81 19.43 -23.30
N ARG A 458 -9.01 18.29 -23.98
CA ARG A 458 -10.12 17.38 -23.68
C ARG A 458 -9.94 16.71 -22.32
N ALA A 459 -8.74 16.29 -21.94
CA ALA A 459 -8.48 15.72 -20.61
C ALA A 459 -8.82 16.72 -19.50
N LYS A 460 -8.53 18.01 -19.70
CA LYS A 460 -8.92 19.08 -18.79
C LYS A 460 -10.43 19.21 -18.64
N ASP A 461 -11.22 19.03 -19.70
CA ASP A 461 -12.69 19.05 -19.64
C ASP A 461 -13.23 17.92 -18.73
N TYR A 462 -12.51 16.80 -18.60
CA TYR A 462 -12.80 15.70 -17.69
C TYR A 462 -12.17 15.87 -16.29
N CYS A 463 -11.65 17.06 -15.96
CA CYS A 463 -10.96 17.34 -14.70
C CYS A 463 -9.74 16.44 -14.46
N ILE A 464 -9.04 16.04 -15.53
CA ILE A 464 -7.73 15.39 -15.47
C ILE A 464 -6.69 16.50 -15.51
N ASP A 465 -5.83 16.50 -14.49
CA ASP A 465 -4.79 17.49 -14.37
C ASP A 465 -3.72 17.27 -15.45
N LYS A 466 -3.10 18.37 -15.87
CA LYS A 466 -2.04 18.36 -16.87
C LYS A 466 -0.85 17.49 -16.44
N GLU A 467 -0.63 17.37 -15.14
CA GLU A 467 0.41 16.52 -14.55
C GLU A 467 0.18 15.03 -14.82
N ASP A 468 -1.05 14.62 -15.12
CA ASP A 468 -1.43 13.22 -15.39
C ASP A 468 -1.46 12.90 -16.88
N ILE A 469 -1.03 13.83 -17.73
CA ILE A 469 -1.04 13.68 -19.19
C ILE A 469 0.37 13.54 -19.71
N ILE A 470 0.61 12.46 -20.45
CA ILE A 470 1.86 12.16 -21.13
C ILE A 470 1.55 12.08 -22.64
N ILE A 471 2.39 12.66 -23.49
CA ILE A 471 2.17 12.63 -24.94
C ILE A 471 3.22 11.76 -25.63
N ASP A 472 2.76 10.74 -26.35
CA ASP A 472 3.59 9.99 -27.29
C ASP A 472 3.53 10.64 -28.67
N CYS A 473 4.67 11.20 -29.10
CA CYS A 473 4.82 11.92 -30.36
C CYS A 473 4.96 11.00 -31.59
N LEU A 474 4.82 9.69 -31.37
CA LEU A 474 4.88 8.58 -32.32
C LEU A 474 6.22 8.45 -33.05
N THR A 475 6.90 7.36 -32.80
CA THR A 475 8.09 6.96 -33.56
C THR A 475 7.68 6.21 -34.83
N LEU A 476 8.07 6.74 -35.99
CA LEU A 476 7.87 6.07 -37.28
C LEU A 476 9.16 5.36 -37.74
N THR A 477 9.01 4.32 -38.57
CA THR A 477 10.16 3.56 -39.07
C THR A 477 10.96 4.36 -40.10
N ALA A 478 12.27 4.47 -39.88
CA ALA A 478 13.18 5.12 -40.81
C ALA A 478 13.31 4.37 -42.14
N ALA A 479 12.91 3.09 -42.22
CA ALA A 479 12.97 2.30 -43.45
C ALA A 479 11.97 2.78 -44.51
N ALA A 480 10.80 3.26 -44.07
CA ALA A 480 9.69 3.64 -44.96
C ALA A 480 9.33 5.12 -44.87
N GLN A 481 9.58 5.76 -43.71
CA GLN A 481 9.11 7.11 -43.36
C GLN A 481 10.28 7.93 -42.80
N GLN A 482 11.38 7.97 -43.56
CA GLN A 482 12.64 8.55 -43.10
C GLN A 482 12.57 10.06 -42.84
N GLU A 483 11.78 10.79 -43.63
CA GLU A 483 11.61 12.23 -43.47
C GLU A 483 10.91 12.56 -42.14
N GLU A 484 9.94 11.73 -41.76
CA GLU A 484 9.11 11.92 -40.58
C GLU A 484 9.84 11.61 -39.25
N VAL A 485 11.01 10.95 -39.28
CA VAL A 485 11.83 10.71 -38.07
C VAL A 485 12.26 12.02 -37.41
N ARG A 486 12.60 13.03 -38.22
CA ARG A 486 12.96 14.37 -37.71
C ARG A 486 11.73 15.13 -37.18
N GLU A 487 10.56 14.87 -37.75
CA GLU A 487 9.30 15.48 -37.30
C GLU A 487 8.90 14.96 -35.91
N THR A 488 9.17 13.69 -35.59
CA THR A 488 8.99 13.17 -34.21
C THR A 488 9.83 13.97 -33.20
N LEU A 489 11.11 14.25 -33.50
CA LEU A 489 11.97 15.04 -32.60
C LEU A 489 11.48 16.48 -32.43
N LYS A 490 11.07 17.13 -33.53
CA LYS A 490 10.48 18.48 -33.46
C LYS A 490 9.20 18.49 -32.63
N THR A 491 8.36 17.45 -32.77
CA THR A 491 7.11 17.32 -32.01
C THR A 491 7.39 17.21 -30.51
N LEU A 492 8.40 16.40 -30.10
CA LEU A 492 8.83 16.33 -28.70
C LEU A 492 9.16 17.72 -28.13
N THR A 493 9.99 18.49 -28.85
CA THR A 493 10.38 19.84 -28.41
C THR A 493 9.17 20.76 -28.30
N LEU A 494 8.28 20.77 -29.30
CA LEU A 494 7.05 21.59 -29.26
C LEU A 494 6.14 21.21 -28.09
N VAL A 495 5.90 19.92 -27.87
CA VAL A 495 5.07 19.45 -26.75
C VAL A 495 5.70 19.84 -25.41
N LYS A 496 7.02 19.68 -25.27
CA LYS A 496 7.74 20.00 -24.04
C LYS A 496 7.72 21.49 -23.72
N GLU A 497 7.97 22.35 -24.71
CA GLU A 497 8.12 23.79 -24.53
C GLU A 497 6.77 24.52 -24.47
N GLU A 498 5.82 24.16 -25.35
CA GLU A 498 4.57 24.90 -25.50
C GLU A 498 3.42 24.28 -24.68
N LEU A 499 3.30 22.95 -24.69
CA LEU A 499 2.30 22.29 -23.87
C LEU A 499 2.78 22.07 -22.46
N GLY A 500 4.07 21.86 -22.18
CA GLY A 500 4.60 21.68 -20.82
C GLY A 500 4.11 20.41 -20.11
N VAL A 501 3.71 19.40 -20.87
CA VAL A 501 3.39 18.04 -20.39
C VAL A 501 4.62 17.13 -20.51
N LYS A 502 4.55 15.93 -19.93
CA LYS A 502 5.59 14.91 -20.12
C LYS A 502 5.46 14.24 -21.48
N THR A 503 6.56 13.72 -21.99
CA THR A 503 6.59 13.03 -23.29
C THR A 503 7.04 11.59 -23.15
N ALA A 504 6.47 10.71 -23.98
CA ALA A 504 6.85 9.31 -24.12
C ALA A 504 7.20 8.99 -25.58
N LEU A 505 7.96 7.92 -25.80
CA LEU A 505 8.17 7.35 -27.14
C LEU A 505 8.50 5.87 -27.05
N GLY A 506 7.85 5.06 -27.89
CA GLY A 506 8.36 3.75 -28.31
C GLY A 506 9.60 3.89 -29.19
N VAL A 507 10.79 3.94 -28.59
CA VAL A 507 12.04 4.27 -29.32
C VAL A 507 12.45 3.15 -30.27
N SER A 508 12.16 1.89 -29.91
CA SER A 508 12.52 0.69 -30.67
C SER A 508 11.91 0.62 -32.09
N ASN A 509 10.84 1.41 -32.34
CA ASN A 509 10.11 1.41 -33.61
C ASN A 509 10.90 2.03 -34.77
N VAL A 510 11.83 2.95 -34.49
CA VAL A 510 12.57 3.71 -35.53
C VAL A 510 13.36 2.81 -36.47
N SER A 511 13.83 1.66 -35.97
CA SER A 511 14.74 0.76 -36.68
C SER A 511 14.06 -0.43 -37.36
N PHE A 512 12.74 -0.56 -37.29
CA PHE A 512 12.05 -1.69 -37.92
C PHE A 512 12.33 -1.75 -39.42
N GLY A 513 12.76 -2.92 -39.89
CA GLY A 513 13.12 -3.15 -41.30
C GLY A 513 14.56 -2.75 -41.68
N LEU A 514 15.39 -2.27 -40.75
CA LEU A 514 16.79 -1.90 -41.00
C LEU A 514 17.80 -2.85 -40.33
N PRO A 515 18.99 -3.05 -40.92
CA PRO A 515 20.09 -3.76 -40.27
C PRO A 515 20.71 -2.93 -39.14
N ASN A 516 21.44 -3.57 -38.23
CA ASN A 516 22.11 -2.92 -37.10
C ASN A 516 21.19 -2.00 -36.27
N ARG A 517 20.01 -2.54 -35.91
CA ARG A 517 18.97 -1.83 -35.15
C ARG A 517 19.49 -1.14 -33.88
N GLY A 518 20.42 -1.79 -33.16
CA GLY A 518 20.99 -1.24 -31.93
C GLY A 518 21.69 0.10 -32.11
N LEU A 519 22.41 0.29 -33.23
CA LEU A 519 23.05 1.58 -33.54
C LEU A 519 22.01 2.69 -33.82
N ILE A 520 20.97 2.37 -34.57
CA ILE A 520 19.92 3.33 -34.91
C ILE A 520 19.13 3.70 -33.64
N ASN A 521 18.70 2.70 -32.86
CA ASN A 521 17.93 2.91 -31.63
C ASN A 521 18.68 3.80 -30.64
N LYS A 522 19.97 3.54 -30.35
CA LYS A 522 20.73 4.37 -29.39
C LYS A 522 20.99 5.79 -29.89
N THR A 523 21.21 5.96 -31.19
CA THR A 523 21.44 7.28 -31.80
C THR A 523 20.15 8.11 -31.77
N PHE A 524 19.02 7.47 -32.11
CA PHE A 524 17.72 8.10 -32.03
C PHE A 524 17.33 8.40 -30.58
N LEU A 525 17.58 7.48 -29.63
CA LEU A 525 17.36 7.70 -28.21
C LEU A 525 18.09 8.96 -27.72
N ALA A 526 19.39 9.08 -27.98
CA ALA A 526 20.17 10.26 -27.58
C ALA A 526 19.59 11.56 -28.16
N ALA A 527 19.14 11.54 -29.42
CA ALA A 527 18.50 12.69 -30.05
C ALA A 527 17.13 13.01 -29.42
N SER A 528 16.33 11.99 -29.09
CA SER A 528 15.02 12.15 -28.44
C SER A 528 15.16 12.70 -27.02
N LEU A 529 16.13 12.23 -26.25
CA LEU A 529 16.44 12.75 -24.91
C LEU A 529 16.80 14.24 -24.97
N TYR A 530 17.64 14.63 -25.95
CA TYR A 530 17.93 16.04 -26.19
C TYR A 530 16.68 16.85 -26.60
N ALA A 531 15.80 16.25 -27.40
CA ALA A 531 14.58 16.90 -27.86
C ALA A 531 13.49 17.05 -26.77
N GLY A 532 13.66 16.41 -25.61
CA GLY A 532 12.76 16.55 -24.47
C GLY A 532 12.02 15.27 -24.02
N LEU A 533 12.46 14.08 -24.47
CA LEU A 533 11.88 12.80 -24.07
C LEU A 533 12.04 12.53 -22.55
N ASP A 534 10.93 12.31 -21.85
CA ASP A 534 10.93 11.96 -20.41
C ASP A 534 10.81 10.45 -20.18
N LEU A 535 9.96 9.76 -20.95
CA LEU A 535 9.56 8.37 -20.75
C LEU A 535 9.86 7.50 -21.98
N PRO A 536 11.13 7.09 -22.20
CA PRO A 536 11.45 6.11 -23.22
C PRO A 536 10.82 4.75 -22.89
N ILE A 537 9.98 4.24 -23.80
CA ILE A 537 9.52 2.85 -23.83
C ILE A 537 10.54 2.05 -24.66
N ILE A 538 11.32 1.22 -23.97
CA ILE A 538 12.49 0.51 -24.52
C ILE A 538 12.68 -0.88 -23.90
N ASP A 539 13.51 -1.71 -24.54
CA ASP A 539 14.04 -2.93 -23.93
C ASP A 539 15.20 -2.59 -22.96
N PRO A 540 15.00 -2.69 -21.63
CA PRO A 540 16.04 -2.36 -20.65
C PRO A 540 17.19 -3.38 -20.64
N LEU A 541 16.99 -4.62 -21.14
CA LEU A 541 18.07 -5.60 -21.30
C LEU A 541 19.07 -5.20 -22.40
N ASN A 542 18.71 -4.23 -23.25
CA ASN A 542 19.63 -3.66 -24.19
C ASN A 542 20.61 -2.70 -23.49
N LYS A 543 21.75 -3.24 -23.08
CA LYS A 543 22.81 -2.49 -22.40
C LYS A 543 23.19 -1.18 -23.10
N ALA A 544 23.25 -1.15 -24.43
CA ALA A 544 23.62 0.07 -25.16
C ALA A 544 22.57 1.18 -25.01
N MET A 545 21.29 0.84 -24.88
CA MET A 545 20.22 1.80 -24.60
C MET A 545 20.33 2.32 -23.17
N MET A 546 20.49 1.43 -22.19
CA MET A 546 20.63 1.82 -20.77
C MET A 546 21.90 2.64 -20.51
N ASP A 547 23.04 2.30 -21.13
CA ASP A 547 24.27 3.09 -21.04
C ASP A 547 24.06 4.50 -21.64
N THR A 548 23.27 4.61 -22.72
CA THR A 548 22.91 5.91 -23.30
C THR A 548 22.05 6.75 -22.34
N ILE A 549 21.09 6.11 -21.65
CA ILE A 549 20.28 6.77 -20.60
C ILE A 549 21.17 7.25 -19.46
N LYS A 550 22.06 6.41 -18.92
CA LYS A 550 22.94 6.80 -17.81
C LYS A 550 23.90 7.93 -18.21
N ALA A 551 24.49 7.84 -19.41
CA ALA A 551 25.30 8.93 -19.95
C ALA A 551 24.50 10.23 -20.09
N SER A 552 23.24 10.13 -20.52
CA SER A 552 22.34 11.29 -20.57
C SER A 552 22.15 11.89 -19.18
N LYS A 553 21.82 11.09 -18.17
CA LYS A 553 21.60 11.58 -16.80
C LYS A 553 22.81 12.37 -16.27
N VAL A 554 24.04 11.96 -16.61
CA VAL A 554 25.26 12.74 -16.30
C VAL A 554 25.29 14.07 -17.05
N LEU A 555 25.11 14.04 -18.37
CA LEU A 555 25.20 15.24 -19.23
C LEU A 555 24.14 16.30 -18.90
N TRP A 556 22.95 15.88 -18.48
CA TRP A 556 21.84 16.75 -18.09
C TRP A 556 21.80 17.05 -16.58
N ASN A 557 22.87 16.74 -15.83
CA ASN A 557 23.00 17.04 -14.40
C ASN A 557 21.89 16.40 -13.52
N GLN A 558 21.35 15.25 -13.96
CA GLN A 558 20.43 14.41 -13.20
C GLN A 558 21.18 13.42 -12.29
N ASP A 559 22.34 12.88 -12.74
CA ASP A 559 23.27 12.12 -11.91
C ASP A 559 24.41 13.01 -11.42
N LYS A 560 24.15 13.77 -10.34
CA LYS A 560 25.12 14.72 -9.78
C LYS A 560 26.34 13.96 -9.25
N GLY A 561 27.51 14.30 -9.79
CA GLY A 561 28.77 13.62 -9.46
C GLY A 561 28.98 12.29 -10.21
N ALA A 562 28.11 11.95 -11.17
CA ALA A 562 28.18 10.73 -11.98
C ALA A 562 28.21 9.44 -11.14
N THR A 563 27.54 9.42 -10.00
CA THR A 563 27.60 8.33 -9.03
C THR A 563 26.97 7.04 -9.56
N GLU A 564 25.81 7.11 -10.19
CA GLU A 564 25.12 5.97 -10.81
C GLU A 564 25.92 5.46 -12.00
N TYR A 565 26.42 6.40 -12.82
CA TYR A 565 27.23 6.10 -13.99
C TYR A 565 28.55 5.40 -13.61
N LEU A 566 29.25 5.87 -12.58
CA LEU A 566 30.49 5.26 -12.10
C LEU A 566 30.23 3.85 -11.55
N LYS A 567 29.22 3.66 -10.68
CA LYS A 567 28.86 2.34 -10.14
C LYS A 567 28.60 1.31 -11.25
N SER A 568 27.92 1.70 -12.33
CA SER A 568 27.63 0.77 -13.44
C SER A 568 28.85 0.46 -14.33
N HIS A 569 29.94 1.21 -14.22
CA HIS A 569 31.14 1.07 -15.06
C HIS A 569 32.40 0.65 -14.27
N GLU A 570 32.42 0.76 -12.93
CA GLU A 570 33.53 0.28 -12.08
C GLU A 570 33.73 -1.24 -12.21
N ASN A 571 32.65 -1.99 -12.36
CA ASN A 571 32.70 -3.43 -12.61
C ASN A 571 33.25 -3.82 -13.99
N ILE A 572 33.41 -2.90 -14.94
CA ILE A 572 33.89 -3.25 -16.29
C ILE A 572 35.40 -3.56 -16.26
N LYS A 573 36.17 -2.94 -15.37
CA LYS A 573 37.61 -3.24 -15.23
C LYS A 573 37.89 -4.55 -14.50
N SER A 574 37.03 -4.97 -13.56
CA SER A 574 37.17 -6.24 -12.84
C SER A 574 36.60 -7.44 -13.62
N ILE A 575 35.55 -7.24 -14.43
CA ILE A 575 34.91 -8.33 -15.18
C ILE A 575 35.76 -8.82 -16.37
N GLU A 576 36.59 -7.98 -17.01
CA GLU A 576 37.49 -8.45 -18.09
C GLU A 576 38.62 -9.37 -17.58
N GLU A 577 39.03 -9.24 -16.32
CA GLU A 577 40.02 -10.13 -15.70
C GLU A 577 39.41 -11.41 -15.11
N VAL A 578 38.16 -11.37 -14.62
CA VAL A 578 37.49 -12.52 -13.99
C VAL A 578 36.81 -13.46 -15.00
N LYS A 579 36.46 -12.98 -16.22
CA LYS A 579 35.81 -13.79 -17.26
C LYS A 579 36.64 -14.95 -17.83
N LYS A 580 37.86 -15.19 -17.32
CA LYS A 580 38.67 -16.34 -17.72
C LYS A 580 38.53 -17.58 -16.84
N GLU A 581 37.84 -17.55 -15.69
CA GLU A 581 37.87 -18.70 -14.76
C GLU A 581 36.56 -19.15 -14.07
N SER A 582 35.39 -18.53 -14.29
CA SER A 582 34.16 -19.08 -13.71
C SER A 582 33.44 -20.03 -14.68
N LYS A 583 33.48 -21.33 -14.38
CA LYS A 583 32.57 -22.33 -14.95
C LYS A 583 31.11 -21.96 -14.61
N GLU A 584 30.23 -22.30 -15.54
CA GLU A 584 28.78 -22.34 -15.37
C GLU A 584 28.36 -23.25 -14.20
N SER A 585 27.22 -22.88 -13.58
CA SER A 585 26.46 -23.50 -12.47
C SER A 585 26.99 -23.28 -11.05
N ASP A 586 26.54 -22.18 -10.43
CA ASP A 586 26.08 -22.23 -9.04
C ASP A 586 24.88 -21.27 -8.94
N ARG A 587 23.68 -21.83 -8.88
CA ARG A 587 22.47 -21.10 -8.49
C ARG A 587 22.41 -21.19 -6.97
N ASP A 588 22.65 -20.08 -6.27
CA ASP A 588 22.68 -20.06 -4.82
C ASP A 588 21.26 -20.01 -4.25
N LEU A 589 20.87 -21.03 -3.48
CA LEU A 589 19.57 -21.10 -2.80
C LEU A 589 19.34 -19.87 -1.91
N PHE A 590 20.41 -19.30 -1.34
CA PHE A 590 20.36 -18.08 -0.54
C PHE A 590 19.78 -16.90 -1.33
N GLU A 591 20.35 -16.60 -2.51
CA GLU A 591 19.90 -15.51 -3.39
C GLU A 591 18.46 -15.74 -3.91
N ILE A 592 18.12 -17.00 -4.19
CA ILE A 592 16.78 -17.38 -4.63
C ILE A 592 15.74 -17.08 -3.54
N ILE A 593 16.04 -17.39 -2.27
CA ILE A 593 15.16 -17.07 -1.13
C ILE A 593 15.00 -15.55 -0.95
N LEU A 594 16.08 -14.79 -1.12
CA LEU A 594 16.02 -13.31 -1.09
C LEU A 594 15.14 -12.75 -2.21
N SER A 595 15.19 -13.36 -3.40
CA SER A 595 14.38 -12.95 -4.56
C SER A 595 12.91 -13.37 -4.47
N GLY A 596 12.58 -14.37 -3.64
CA GLY A 596 11.22 -14.83 -3.38
C GLY A 596 10.61 -15.71 -4.49
N THR A 597 11.43 -16.48 -5.20
CA THR A 597 11.00 -17.35 -6.31
C THR A 597 10.74 -18.80 -5.87
N LYS A 598 9.48 -19.12 -5.49
CA LYS A 598 9.07 -20.43 -4.93
C LYS A 598 9.51 -21.65 -5.74
N GLU A 599 9.19 -21.71 -7.03
CA GLU A 599 9.47 -22.91 -7.85
C GLU A 599 10.97 -23.08 -8.14
N GLU A 600 11.72 -21.99 -8.23
CA GLU A 600 13.18 -22.07 -8.37
C GLU A 600 13.83 -22.55 -7.07
N ALA A 601 13.33 -22.08 -5.92
CA ALA A 601 13.76 -22.55 -4.61
C ALA A 601 13.53 -24.06 -4.46
N LYS A 602 12.36 -24.55 -4.91
CA LYS A 602 12.05 -25.98 -4.96
C LYS A 602 13.07 -26.77 -5.79
N SER A 603 13.30 -26.36 -7.04
CA SER A 603 14.23 -27.04 -7.95
C SER A 603 15.64 -27.09 -7.38
N VAL A 604 16.16 -25.95 -6.90
CA VAL A 604 17.54 -25.86 -6.39
C VAL A 604 17.69 -26.60 -5.05
N THR A 605 16.66 -26.60 -4.21
CA THR A 605 16.65 -27.39 -2.97
C THR A 605 16.69 -28.89 -3.26
N ALA A 606 15.93 -29.36 -4.26
CA ALA A 606 15.97 -30.75 -4.69
C ALA A 606 17.35 -31.15 -5.23
N GLU A 607 18.02 -30.27 -6.00
CA GLU A 607 19.38 -30.49 -6.48
C GLU A 607 20.39 -30.55 -5.32
N LEU A 608 20.30 -29.63 -4.34
CA LEU A 608 21.18 -29.61 -3.16
C LEU A 608 21.05 -30.89 -2.31
N LEU A 609 19.83 -31.44 -2.19
CA LEU A 609 19.55 -32.69 -1.46
C LEU A 609 20.18 -33.94 -2.11
N GLU A 610 20.71 -33.85 -3.34
CA GLU A 610 21.45 -34.97 -3.93
C GLU A 610 22.83 -35.16 -3.29
N TYR A 611 23.41 -34.13 -2.68
CA TYR A 611 24.79 -34.15 -2.18
C TYR A 611 25.04 -33.42 -0.85
N LYS A 612 24.05 -32.74 -0.27
CA LYS A 612 24.09 -32.17 1.09
C LYS A 612 23.04 -32.82 2.00
N GLU A 613 23.34 -32.89 3.30
CA GLU A 613 22.36 -33.35 4.29
C GLU A 613 21.27 -32.27 4.50
N PRO A 614 20.03 -32.67 4.77
CA PRO A 614 18.91 -31.76 5.02
C PRO A 614 19.20 -30.63 6.02
N LEU A 615 19.84 -30.95 7.15
CA LEU A 615 20.16 -29.98 8.20
C LEU A 615 21.21 -28.96 7.76
N ASP A 616 22.15 -29.36 6.89
CA ASP A 616 23.17 -28.46 6.38
C ASP A 616 22.54 -27.45 5.41
N ILE A 617 21.56 -27.86 4.60
CA ILE A 617 20.84 -26.95 3.70
C ILE A 617 20.08 -25.88 4.51
N ILE A 618 19.44 -26.30 5.61
CA ILE A 618 18.72 -25.39 6.51
C ILE A 618 19.69 -24.38 7.15
N ASN A 619 20.79 -24.86 7.73
CA ASN A 619 21.72 -24.02 8.48
C ASN A 619 22.62 -23.15 7.61
N ASP A 620 23.03 -23.63 6.42
CA ASP A 620 23.97 -22.92 5.54
C ASP A 620 23.29 -21.91 4.62
N TYR A 621 22.01 -22.14 4.24
CA TYR A 621 21.31 -21.31 3.24
C TYR A 621 20.04 -20.67 3.80
N ILE A 622 19.13 -21.47 4.35
CA ILE A 622 17.78 -21.00 4.70
C ILE A 622 17.82 -20.06 5.90
N VAL A 623 18.45 -20.47 7.01
CA VAL A 623 18.55 -19.67 8.24
C VAL A 623 19.27 -18.34 7.97
N PRO A 624 20.45 -18.31 7.31
CA PRO A 624 21.12 -17.06 6.96
C PRO A 624 20.28 -16.15 6.06
N ALA A 625 19.52 -16.71 5.11
CA ALA A 625 18.66 -15.92 4.24
C ALA A 625 17.52 -15.27 5.03
N LEU A 626 16.86 -16.03 5.91
CA LEU A 626 15.81 -15.51 6.79
C LEU A 626 16.33 -14.44 7.75
N ASP A 627 17.51 -14.64 8.33
CA ASP A 627 18.12 -13.67 9.24
C ASP A 627 18.41 -12.33 8.51
N LEU A 628 18.92 -12.38 7.26
CA LEU A 628 19.12 -11.19 6.44
C LEU A 628 17.80 -10.53 6.00
N ILE A 629 16.77 -11.32 5.69
CA ILE A 629 15.42 -10.81 5.39
C ILE A 629 14.85 -10.10 6.62
N GLY A 630 14.96 -10.69 7.79
CA GLY A 630 14.55 -10.09 9.06
C GLY A 630 15.28 -8.78 9.33
N GLU A 631 16.61 -8.75 9.14
CA GLU A 631 17.41 -7.52 9.26
C GLU A 631 16.97 -6.44 8.26
N ARG A 632 16.76 -6.79 6.99
CA ARG A 632 16.27 -5.84 5.97
C ARG A 632 14.88 -5.32 6.28
N TYR A 633 14.01 -6.13 6.88
CA TYR A 633 12.67 -5.70 7.28
C TYR A 633 12.73 -4.70 8.45
N GLU A 634 13.53 -4.99 9.49
CA GLU A 634 13.75 -4.07 10.61
C GLU A 634 14.37 -2.73 10.19
N ASN A 635 15.30 -2.77 9.22
CA ASN A 635 15.93 -1.58 8.69
C ASN A 635 15.04 -0.80 7.70
N GLY A 636 13.87 -1.34 7.32
CA GLY A 636 12.97 -0.75 6.34
C GLY A 636 13.45 -0.83 4.89
N ASP A 637 14.41 -1.71 4.60
CA ASP A 637 14.91 -2.00 3.24
C ASP A 637 13.94 -2.87 2.44
N ILE A 638 13.19 -3.75 3.13
CA ILE A 638 12.08 -4.53 2.57
C ILE A 638 10.84 -4.37 3.46
N PHE A 639 9.65 -4.61 2.91
CA PHE A 639 8.39 -4.46 3.63
C PHE A 639 7.66 -5.79 3.79
N LEU A 640 6.52 -5.73 4.48
CA LEU A 640 5.70 -6.90 4.78
C LEU A 640 5.41 -7.83 3.57
N PRO A 641 5.10 -7.33 2.35
CA PRO A 641 4.84 -8.23 1.22
C PRO A 641 6.08 -9.05 0.86
N GLN A 642 7.25 -8.41 0.82
CA GLN A 642 8.51 -9.09 0.51
C GLN A 642 8.87 -10.12 1.59
N LEU A 643 8.65 -9.79 2.87
CA LEU A 643 8.88 -10.67 4.01
C LEU A 643 8.03 -11.95 3.93
N ILE A 644 6.70 -11.80 3.76
CA ILE A 644 5.77 -12.93 3.64
C ILE A 644 6.16 -13.80 2.44
N ARG A 645 6.45 -13.19 1.29
CA ARG A 645 6.85 -13.91 0.08
C ARG A 645 8.11 -14.76 0.29
N SER A 646 9.13 -14.19 0.92
CA SER A 646 10.36 -14.96 1.19
C SER A 646 10.11 -16.08 2.19
N ALA A 647 9.28 -15.86 3.21
CA ALA A 647 8.87 -16.92 4.14
C ALA A 647 8.10 -18.06 3.43
N GLU A 648 7.21 -17.75 2.49
CA GLU A 648 6.53 -18.77 1.68
C GLU A 648 7.49 -19.51 0.72
N THR A 649 8.49 -18.81 0.18
CA THR A 649 9.56 -19.42 -0.63
C THR A 649 10.34 -20.42 0.20
N VAL A 650 10.72 -20.05 1.43
CA VAL A 650 11.35 -20.96 2.39
C VAL A 650 10.47 -22.15 2.73
N LYS A 651 9.17 -21.94 2.97
CA LYS A 651 8.21 -23.02 3.24
C LYS A 651 8.21 -24.06 2.12
N SER A 652 8.27 -23.62 0.87
CA SER A 652 8.31 -24.52 -0.29
C SER A 652 9.60 -25.35 -0.38
N SER A 653 10.75 -24.79 0.01
CA SER A 653 12.00 -25.55 0.17
C SER A 653 11.92 -26.56 1.30
N PHE A 654 11.33 -26.18 2.44
CA PHE A 654 11.13 -27.08 3.57
C PHE A 654 10.22 -28.27 3.26
N GLU A 655 9.17 -28.09 2.44
CA GLU A 655 8.31 -29.19 2.01
C GLU A 655 9.11 -30.30 1.33
N ILE A 656 10.04 -29.94 0.43
CA ILE A 656 10.91 -30.90 -0.26
C ILE A 656 11.92 -31.54 0.70
N ILE A 657 12.50 -30.74 1.59
CA ILE A 657 13.43 -31.22 2.61
C ILE A 657 12.74 -32.26 3.51
N LYS A 658 11.49 -31.99 3.93
CA LYS A 658 10.68 -32.91 4.75
C LYS A 658 10.38 -34.20 4.00
N GLU A 659 9.96 -34.15 2.74
CA GLU A 659 9.73 -35.36 1.93
C GLU A 659 10.97 -36.27 1.94
N LYS A 660 12.18 -35.69 1.80
CA LYS A 660 13.43 -36.46 1.82
C LYS A 660 13.79 -37.04 3.19
N ILE A 661 13.51 -36.31 4.26
CA ILE A 661 13.73 -36.77 5.64
C ILE A 661 12.77 -37.91 6.00
N PHE A 662 11.49 -37.80 5.62
CA PHE A 662 10.49 -38.85 5.83
C PHE A 662 10.82 -40.15 5.07
N GLU A 663 11.50 -40.05 3.93
CA GLU A 663 12.04 -41.21 3.19
C GLU A 663 13.22 -41.88 3.91
N SER A 664 13.96 -41.15 4.75
CA SER A 664 15.22 -41.60 5.36
C SER A 664 15.12 -41.89 6.87
N SER A 665 14.12 -41.34 7.57
CA SER A 665 13.85 -41.56 9.00
C SER A 665 12.40 -41.19 9.38
N SER A 666 11.91 -41.70 10.51
CA SER A 666 10.53 -41.46 11.00
C SER A 666 10.42 -40.29 11.98
N GLU A 667 11.47 -39.49 12.16
CA GLU A 667 11.51 -38.42 13.14
C GLU A 667 11.02 -37.10 12.52
N ASP A 668 10.09 -36.44 13.21
CA ASP A 668 9.57 -35.13 12.85
C ASP A 668 10.59 -34.07 13.29
N ILE A 669 11.26 -33.42 12.33
CA ILE A 669 12.20 -32.33 12.62
C ILE A 669 11.36 -31.08 12.86
N SER A 670 10.98 -30.82 14.11
CA SER A 670 10.35 -29.57 14.55
C SER A 670 11.20 -28.94 15.64
N ASN A 671 11.41 -27.63 15.58
CA ASN A 671 12.14 -26.87 16.60
C ASN A 671 11.30 -26.63 17.87
N GLY A 672 10.09 -27.21 17.94
CA GLY A 672 9.19 -27.15 19.07
C GLY A 672 7.80 -26.65 18.68
N LYS A 673 6.84 -26.81 19.60
CA LYS A 673 5.44 -26.39 19.41
C LYS A 673 5.17 -25.07 20.13
N ILE A 674 4.52 -24.13 19.43
CA ILE A 674 4.16 -22.81 19.95
C ILE A 674 2.67 -22.58 19.75
N ILE A 675 1.97 -22.10 20.77
CA ILE A 675 0.60 -21.60 20.59
C ILE A 675 0.66 -20.12 20.23
N LEU A 676 -0.13 -19.72 19.22
CA LEU A 676 -0.38 -18.31 18.93
C LEU A 676 -1.88 -18.02 19.01
N ALA A 677 -2.26 -16.93 19.67
CA ALA A 677 -3.65 -16.51 19.79
C ALA A 677 -3.77 -14.97 19.91
N THR A 678 -4.85 -14.40 19.36
CA THR A 678 -5.28 -13.08 19.81
C THR A 678 -6.19 -13.25 21.02
N VAL A 679 -6.03 -12.37 22.00
CA VAL A 679 -6.73 -12.49 23.28
C VAL A 679 -8.22 -12.19 23.13
N ASN A 680 -9.02 -12.65 24.09
CA ASN A 680 -10.45 -12.45 24.11
C ASN A 680 -10.82 -10.96 23.94
N GLY A 681 -11.75 -10.68 23.03
CA GLY A 681 -12.16 -9.34 22.63
C GLY A 681 -11.34 -8.73 21.51
N ASP A 682 -10.21 -9.32 21.12
CA ASP A 682 -9.40 -8.83 20.03
C ASP A 682 -9.54 -9.72 18.79
N ILE A 683 -9.99 -9.12 17.70
CA ILE A 683 -10.20 -9.80 16.42
C ILE A 683 -9.10 -9.47 15.40
N HIS A 684 -8.13 -8.63 15.75
CA HIS A 684 -7.05 -8.25 14.87
C HIS A 684 -5.93 -9.27 14.96
N ASP A 685 -5.75 -10.08 13.92
CA ASP A 685 -4.83 -11.21 13.92
C ASP A 685 -3.68 -11.06 12.92
N ILE A 686 -3.58 -9.91 12.27
CA ILE A 686 -2.55 -9.62 11.27
C ILE A 686 -1.14 -9.84 11.85
N GLY A 687 -0.81 -9.17 12.96
CA GLY A 687 0.49 -9.34 13.62
C GLY A 687 0.78 -10.79 14.04
N LYS A 688 -0.22 -11.47 14.62
CA LYS A 688 -0.14 -12.90 14.98
C LYS A 688 0.14 -13.79 13.77
N ASN A 689 -0.55 -13.54 12.65
CA ASN A 689 -0.39 -14.32 11.42
C ASN A 689 0.99 -14.11 10.79
N ILE A 690 1.59 -12.93 10.92
CA ILE A 690 2.96 -12.67 10.47
C ILE A 690 3.96 -13.44 11.34
N VAL A 691 3.81 -13.36 12.66
CA VAL A 691 4.64 -14.14 13.61
C VAL A 691 4.50 -15.63 13.34
N LYS A 692 3.27 -16.11 13.04
CA LYS A 692 3.03 -17.49 12.60
C LYS A 692 3.81 -17.83 11.34
N VAL A 693 3.66 -17.05 10.27
CA VAL A 693 4.33 -17.32 8.98
C VAL A 693 5.84 -17.35 9.16
N LEU A 694 6.40 -16.44 9.96
CA LEU A 694 7.83 -16.42 10.24
C LEU A 694 8.28 -17.60 11.09
N LEU A 695 7.62 -17.91 12.21
CA LEU A 695 7.98 -19.06 13.02
C LEU A 695 7.82 -20.39 12.26
N GLU A 696 6.80 -20.52 11.41
CA GLU A 696 6.67 -21.66 10.48
C GLU A 696 7.85 -21.73 9.50
N SER A 697 8.34 -20.57 9.00
CA SER A 697 9.53 -20.52 8.13
C SER A 697 10.83 -20.88 8.87
N TYR A 698 10.88 -20.72 10.20
CA TYR A 698 11.95 -21.22 11.07
C TYR A 698 11.68 -22.65 11.60
N ASN A 699 10.71 -23.36 11.00
CA ASN A 699 10.39 -24.76 11.29
C ASN A 699 9.90 -25.03 12.73
N TYR A 700 9.18 -24.08 13.32
CA TYR A 700 8.36 -24.30 14.51
C TYR A 700 6.96 -24.80 14.11
N GLU A 701 6.39 -25.69 14.93
CA GLU A 701 5.00 -26.13 14.76
C GLU A 701 4.06 -25.15 15.48
N ILE A 702 3.21 -24.46 14.71
CA ILE A 702 2.31 -23.45 15.26
C ILE A 702 0.90 -24.01 15.46
N ILE A 703 0.46 -24.03 16.72
CA ILE A 703 -0.95 -24.24 17.07
C ILE A 703 -1.61 -22.88 17.11
N ASP A 704 -2.17 -22.50 15.97
CA ASP A 704 -2.90 -21.26 15.81
C ASP A 704 -4.33 -21.41 16.33
N LEU A 705 -4.62 -20.83 17.49
CA LEU A 705 -5.96 -20.84 18.08
C LEU A 705 -6.89 -19.79 17.45
N GLY A 706 -6.36 -18.97 16.53
CA GLY A 706 -7.11 -17.95 15.83
C GLY A 706 -7.25 -16.67 16.62
N LYS A 707 -8.40 -16.02 16.44
CA LYS A 707 -8.72 -14.72 17.01
C LYS A 707 -9.86 -14.79 18.01
N ASN A 708 -9.95 -13.77 18.88
CA ASN A 708 -10.96 -13.68 19.94
C ASN A 708 -10.97 -14.90 20.87
N VAL A 709 -9.79 -15.36 21.28
CA VAL A 709 -9.66 -16.65 21.97
C VAL A 709 -9.80 -16.48 23.49
N SER A 710 -10.68 -17.27 24.09
CA SER A 710 -10.85 -17.29 25.56
C SER A 710 -9.60 -17.80 26.27
N SER A 711 -9.33 -17.25 27.45
CA SER A 711 -8.19 -17.68 28.29
C SER A 711 -8.25 -19.17 28.63
N GLU A 712 -9.44 -19.73 28.83
CA GLU A 712 -9.69 -21.13 29.12
C GLU A 712 -9.30 -22.03 27.94
N THR A 713 -9.62 -21.61 26.71
CA THR A 713 -9.23 -22.32 25.49
C THR A 713 -7.72 -22.35 25.35
N ILE A 714 -7.04 -21.23 25.59
CA ILE A 714 -5.57 -21.12 25.49
C ILE A 714 -4.89 -22.03 26.51
N VAL A 715 -5.31 -21.95 27.78
CA VAL A 715 -4.77 -22.79 28.87
C VAL A 715 -5.00 -24.27 28.59
N LYS A 716 -6.20 -24.64 28.15
CA LYS A 716 -6.52 -26.03 27.80
C LYS A 716 -5.63 -26.54 26.67
N ALA A 717 -5.49 -25.77 25.59
CA ALA A 717 -4.64 -26.13 24.46
C ALA A 717 -3.16 -26.26 24.86
N ALA A 718 -2.67 -25.39 25.75
CA ALA A 718 -1.30 -25.44 26.23
C ALA A 718 -1.00 -26.72 27.00
N ILE A 719 -1.93 -27.17 27.86
CA ILE A 719 -1.80 -28.43 28.60
C ILE A 719 -1.93 -29.64 27.67
N GLU A 720 -2.95 -29.66 26.80
CA GLU A 720 -3.23 -30.81 25.92
C GLU A 720 -2.09 -31.11 24.95
N ASN A 721 -1.29 -30.11 24.59
CA ASN A 721 -0.21 -30.22 23.61
C ASN A 721 1.20 -30.06 24.21
N ASP A 722 1.34 -30.04 25.55
CA ASP A 722 2.62 -29.86 26.29
C ASP A 722 3.46 -28.67 25.78
N ILE A 723 2.82 -27.50 25.66
CA ILE A 723 3.40 -26.30 25.07
C ILE A 723 4.28 -25.57 26.08
N LYS A 724 5.50 -25.18 25.67
CA LYS A 724 6.43 -24.41 26.52
C LYS A 724 6.46 -22.91 26.23
N LEU A 725 5.97 -22.49 25.07
CA LEU A 725 5.89 -21.09 24.66
C LEU A 725 4.50 -20.75 24.11
N VAL A 726 3.87 -19.72 24.66
CA VAL A 726 2.60 -19.16 24.19
C VAL A 726 2.83 -17.71 23.75
N GLY A 727 2.41 -17.38 22.53
CA GLY A 727 2.39 -16.02 22.01
C GLY A 727 0.99 -15.43 22.03
N LEU A 728 0.83 -14.28 22.69
CA LEU A 728 -0.44 -13.55 22.76
C LEU A 728 -0.34 -12.21 22.03
N SER A 729 -1.37 -11.87 21.26
CA SER A 729 -1.47 -10.59 20.54
C SER A 729 -2.70 -9.78 20.93
N ALA A 730 -2.55 -8.45 21.01
CA ALA A 730 -3.63 -7.48 21.15
C ALA A 730 -3.32 -6.19 20.38
N LEU A 731 -4.30 -5.68 19.62
CA LEU A 731 -4.23 -4.42 18.89
C LEU A 731 -4.99 -3.28 19.58
N MET A 732 -6.03 -3.58 20.36
CA MET A 732 -6.84 -2.55 21.01
C MET A 732 -6.43 -2.33 22.47
N THR A 733 -6.43 -1.08 22.94
CA THR A 733 -6.16 -0.80 24.36
C THR A 733 -7.21 -1.42 25.29
N THR A 734 -8.42 -1.69 24.78
CA THR A 734 -9.50 -2.41 25.48
C THR A 734 -9.18 -3.87 25.78
N THR A 735 -8.28 -4.51 25.02
CA THR A 735 -8.06 -5.97 25.05
C THR A 735 -6.80 -6.38 25.81
N VAL A 736 -5.95 -5.42 26.20
CA VAL A 736 -4.72 -5.66 26.99
C VAL A 736 -5.01 -6.35 28.33
N LYS A 737 -6.12 -6.01 28.99
CA LYS A 737 -6.48 -6.64 30.27
C LYS A 737 -6.86 -8.13 30.09
N SER A 738 -7.47 -8.52 28.95
CA SER A 738 -7.72 -9.93 28.63
C SER A 738 -6.42 -10.73 28.47
N MET A 739 -5.35 -10.06 28.04
CA MET A 739 -4.01 -10.65 27.94
C MET A 739 -3.44 -10.95 29.31
N GLU A 740 -3.53 -10.01 30.25
CA GLU A 740 -3.11 -10.19 31.65
C GLU A 740 -3.83 -11.38 32.30
N ASP A 741 -5.17 -11.42 32.20
CA ASP A 741 -5.99 -12.52 32.75
C ASP A 741 -5.57 -13.89 32.17
N THR A 742 -5.15 -13.93 30.91
CA THR A 742 -4.67 -15.15 30.25
C THR A 742 -3.30 -15.58 30.78
N ILE A 743 -2.38 -14.63 30.98
CA ILE A 743 -1.04 -14.89 31.52
C ILE A 743 -1.13 -15.43 32.95
N GLU A 744 -1.98 -14.81 33.79
CA GLU A 744 -2.20 -15.27 35.17
C GLU A 744 -2.69 -16.72 35.20
N LYS A 745 -3.72 -17.07 34.40
CA LYS A 745 -4.26 -18.43 34.35
C LYS A 745 -3.27 -19.46 33.81
N LEU A 746 -2.43 -19.10 32.82
CA LEU A 746 -1.37 -19.98 32.32
C LEU A 746 -0.34 -20.27 33.42
N LYS A 747 0.12 -19.24 34.13
CA LYS A 747 1.12 -19.37 35.20
C LYS A 747 0.61 -20.14 36.42
N ASP A 748 -0.67 -19.95 36.78
CA ASP A 748 -1.32 -20.71 37.86
C ASP A 748 -1.45 -22.20 37.51
N THR A 749 -1.58 -22.52 36.22
CA THR A 749 -1.79 -23.90 35.75
C THR A 749 -0.48 -24.64 35.52
N ASP A 750 0.49 -24.02 34.84
CA ASP A 750 1.83 -24.56 34.64
C ASP A 750 2.87 -23.40 34.59
N PRO A 751 3.61 -23.18 35.69
CA PRO A 751 4.64 -22.13 35.76
C PRO A 751 5.81 -22.30 34.78
N SER A 752 5.95 -23.46 34.14
CA SER A 752 7.01 -23.73 33.17
C SER A 752 6.72 -23.13 31.78
N VAL A 753 5.45 -22.82 31.49
CA VAL A 753 5.05 -22.17 30.24
C VAL A 753 5.50 -20.72 30.24
N LYS A 754 6.27 -20.35 29.21
CA LYS A 754 6.69 -18.97 28.96
C LYS A 754 5.68 -18.26 28.08
N VAL A 755 5.40 -17.00 28.38
CA VAL A 755 4.48 -16.18 27.58
C VAL A 755 5.23 -15.02 26.94
N MET A 756 5.19 -14.95 25.62
CA MET A 756 5.59 -13.78 24.84
C MET A 756 4.35 -12.97 24.42
N VAL A 757 4.45 -11.65 24.48
CA VAL A 757 3.35 -10.74 24.12
C VAL A 757 3.76 -9.73 23.05
N GLY A 758 2.81 -9.31 22.22
CA GLY A 758 3.02 -8.27 21.22
C GLY A 758 1.72 -7.62 20.72
N GLY A 759 1.86 -6.66 19.81
CA GLY A 759 0.75 -5.93 19.17
C GLY A 759 0.83 -4.42 19.36
N ALA A 760 0.08 -3.65 18.56
CA ALA A 760 0.30 -2.21 18.35
C ALA A 760 0.18 -1.34 19.61
N VAL A 761 -0.57 -1.81 20.61
CA VAL A 761 -0.77 -1.12 21.89
C VAL A 761 0.20 -1.57 22.99
N LEU A 762 1.02 -2.59 22.72
CA LEU A 762 1.98 -3.15 23.67
C LEU A 762 3.34 -2.46 23.52
N ASN A 763 4.00 -2.25 24.64
CA ASN A 763 5.40 -1.87 24.74
C ASN A 763 6.06 -2.66 25.89
N LYS A 764 7.37 -2.47 26.07
CA LYS A 764 8.12 -3.15 27.12
C LYS A 764 7.53 -2.91 28.52
N GLU A 765 7.14 -1.69 28.85
CA GLU A 765 6.54 -1.36 30.15
C GLU A 765 5.21 -2.09 30.37
N TYR A 766 4.35 -2.16 29.34
CA TYR A 766 3.09 -2.91 29.39
C TYR A 766 3.30 -4.41 29.60
N SER A 767 4.28 -5.00 28.90
CA SER A 767 4.57 -6.43 29.03
C SER A 767 4.99 -6.81 30.45
N GLU A 768 5.78 -5.95 31.10
CA GLU A 768 6.25 -6.15 32.48
C GLU A 768 5.08 -6.04 33.46
N MET A 769 4.16 -5.08 33.24
CA MET A 769 2.96 -4.91 34.06
C MET A 769 2.06 -6.14 34.07
N ILE A 770 1.80 -6.72 32.89
CA ILE A 770 0.92 -7.89 32.76
C ILE A 770 1.65 -9.20 33.10
N ASN A 771 2.85 -9.11 33.67
CA ASN A 771 3.71 -10.23 34.03
C ASN A 771 4.02 -11.16 32.85
N ALA A 772 4.15 -10.65 31.62
CA ALA A 772 4.66 -11.46 30.51
C ALA A 772 6.14 -11.85 30.75
N ASP A 773 6.56 -13.00 30.23
CA ASP A 773 7.98 -13.39 30.32
C ASP A 773 8.83 -12.66 29.27
N PHE A 774 8.24 -12.36 28.11
CA PHE A 774 8.91 -11.67 27.01
C PHE A 774 7.98 -10.68 26.30
N TYR A 775 8.56 -9.59 25.81
CA TYR A 775 7.93 -8.69 24.85
C TYR A 775 8.62 -8.89 23.51
N ALA A 776 7.82 -9.16 22.48
CA ALA A 776 8.27 -9.14 21.10
C ALA A 776 7.76 -7.84 20.47
N LYS A 777 8.66 -6.90 20.21
CA LYS A 777 8.34 -5.65 19.51
C LYS A 777 7.87 -5.94 18.08
N ASP A 778 8.52 -6.90 17.44
CA ASP A 778 8.25 -7.32 16.07
C ASP A 778 8.38 -8.84 15.93
N ALA A 779 8.18 -9.32 14.71
CA ALA A 779 8.17 -10.75 14.43
C ALA A 779 9.57 -11.39 14.45
N LYS A 780 10.65 -10.63 14.28
CA LYS A 780 12.01 -11.16 14.41
C LYS A 780 12.36 -11.38 15.88
N GLU A 781 12.05 -10.42 16.75
CA GLU A 781 12.20 -10.62 18.20
C GLU A 781 11.40 -11.84 18.68
N ALA A 782 10.19 -12.09 18.14
CA ALA A 782 9.43 -13.30 18.45
C ALA A 782 10.17 -14.60 18.08
N VAL A 783 10.88 -14.62 16.95
CA VAL A 783 11.74 -15.75 16.54
C VAL A 783 12.94 -15.89 17.48
N GLU A 784 13.59 -14.80 17.87
CA GLU A 784 14.71 -14.82 18.82
C GLU A 784 14.30 -15.34 20.21
N ILE A 785 13.10 -14.95 20.67
CA ILE A 785 12.49 -15.47 21.89
C ILE A 785 12.22 -16.97 21.76
N ALA A 786 11.65 -17.40 20.63
CA ALA A 786 11.39 -18.82 20.37
C ALA A 786 12.68 -19.66 20.40
N LYS A 787 13.76 -19.20 19.75
CA LYS A 787 15.09 -19.81 19.82
C LYS A 787 15.57 -19.91 21.28
N THR A 788 15.48 -18.81 22.03
CA THR A 788 15.93 -18.75 23.42
C THR A 788 15.17 -19.73 24.34
N VAL A 789 13.88 -19.94 24.11
CA VAL A 789 13.02 -20.77 24.97
C VAL A 789 13.05 -22.25 24.57
N LEU A 790 13.12 -22.57 23.27
CA LEU A 790 12.92 -23.92 22.74
C LEU A 790 14.20 -24.60 22.23
N GLY A 791 15.30 -23.86 22.03
CA GLY A 791 16.58 -24.39 21.56
C GLY A 791 16.97 -23.83 20.20
#